data_AF-A0A6B1FNQ3-F1
#
_entry.id   AF-A0A6B1FNQ3-F1
#
_cell.length_a   1.000
_cell.length_b   1.000
_cell.length_c   1.000
_cell.angle_alpha   90.00
_cell.angle_beta   90.00
_cell.angle_gamma   90.00
#
_symmetry.space_group_name_H-M   'P 1'
#
loop_
_entity.id
_entity.type
_entity.pdbx_description
1 polymer ?
#
loop_
_entity_poly.entity_id
_entity_poly.type
_entity_poly.pdbx_seq_one_letter_code
_entity_poly.pdbx_strand_id
1 'polypeptide(L)'
;MRMLHVVSILLIIAAPMAYAHPFTEESRPNADENAEVGTTQVWVRYSEEVVLEFSSLKVYDGQGNQIDNRDTTHYINDHTLVVTTPPLADGIYTVSSKVLSAVDGHLVPDTFLFAVGSSTIDVSLLPQEERELVFIPEALTRFFSLAGQTILLGAIIGTALVWRTQDKRPISNQLNLIDNTHHNKFMLVIGISLIAVFASTIMMLVVYTIRLGSFSGDTLLTPFGLTWVARMIIVGVLLAAWFAMERRMNNRWYVVILTLTMGLLWTSSMIGHGAATGQMAPIILDFIHGLVSAAWIGGLGYICFILYPSLLRAKEEGREKMMAVLVPRFSTIFILGVGIVLITGPTLMWFLESDVGVITESLYGKLIITKIVLASIMVGLGGYLQLTVSGAIKRRQIQVFKKMRQTLRVEFALGIVLLGVVAVLINGTLPSGEIESDTMMDSDYFRTVKFTENTKFEIELEPYTMGLNGIYVKTSNLDGSPVEGQSGINIKVSNPARNIFPLSMELEPSVDEYAGEAVFGFAGTWIVEVESQREQEGNESVILRLPIKPSIDRITATITEYDLPQSANPLYPLYHDNKIWISDPSAPRLWSFDLTTNEFESFTFDGNLSLFLAVDDNDNIWFTDAPGKQIGYLQPNTGEFTLIPIPELEPANIESVITTIQVDHNGNVWTAVTTKDVILYYDTQNDVFQTFSLESGSFPLALSVGPQGNIWFTAGGNGDIGYIQTESGEIEVFTAQEPLANPEYLLFDQDGILWISEHEGTGLVSFDMDTSAFTRVPLGVDGGLPYGTSFDMYGNIWVAQHTADVVVMYDTDAKAYRHIQIPTDGSFTQFMTADNNQNVWFVEPQTNKLAKITTTTTPSTEIPPRTTATSTVLYTEIASPLMAAGILASALFFVKSVQDKRRADQLLLND
;
A
#
# COMPACT_ATOMS: atom_id res chain seq x y z
N MET A 1 -34.45 -0.27 40.35
CA MET A 1 -33.85 0.95 39.75
C MET A 1 -32.64 1.47 40.52
N ARG A 2 -32.58 1.44 41.87
CA ARG A 2 -31.42 1.97 42.62
C ARG A 2 -30.16 1.10 42.68
N MET A 3 -30.21 -0.17 42.26
CA MET A 3 -29.05 -1.08 42.31
C MET A 3 -28.27 -1.18 40.99
N LEU A 4 -28.75 -0.55 39.91
CA LEU A 4 -28.12 -0.60 38.58
C LEU A 4 -27.00 0.44 38.41
N HIS A 5 -26.97 1.49 39.22
CA HIS A 5 -25.99 2.57 39.12
C HIS A 5 -24.68 2.29 39.89
N VAL A 6 -24.69 1.37 40.86
CA VAL A 6 -23.54 1.12 41.73
C VAL A 6 -22.50 0.20 41.08
N VAL A 7 -22.92 -0.70 40.19
CA VAL A 7 -22.00 -1.62 39.50
C VAL A 7 -21.34 -0.97 38.28
N SER A 8 -22.01 -0.02 37.62
CA SER A 8 -21.44 0.72 36.47
C SER A 8 -20.42 1.79 36.87
N ILE A 9 -20.44 2.28 38.12
CA ILE A 9 -19.52 3.31 38.62
C ILE A 9 -18.22 2.70 39.18
N LEU A 10 -18.25 1.42 39.61
CA LEU A 10 -17.09 0.74 40.20
C LEU A 10 -16.08 0.19 39.17
N LEU A 11 -16.40 0.23 37.87
CA LEU A 11 -15.49 -0.15 36.78
C LEU A 11 -14.75 1.04 36.15
N ILE A 12 -14.96 2.27 36.66
CA ILE A 12 -14.40 3.51 36.09
C ILE A 12 -13.14 3.99 36.84
N ILE A 13 -12.73 3.35 37.93
CA ILE A 13 -11.61 3.85 38.76
C ILE A 13 -10.52 2.79 38.86
N ALA A 14 -9.63 2.79 37.88
CA ALA A 14 -8.18 2.49 37.97
C ALA A 14 -7.67 1.98 36.62
N ALA A 15 -7.14 2.88 35.78
CA ALA A 15 -6.16 2.52 34.78
C ALA A 15 -4.97 3.48 34.98
N PRO A 16 -3.81 3.02 35.46
CA PRO A 16 -2.59 3.80 35.32
C PRO A 16 -2.22 3.87 33.82
N MET A 17 -1.74 5.05 33.40
CA MET A 17 -0.98 5.20 32.15
C MET A 17 0.35 4.46 32.34
N ALA A 18 0.70 3.55 31.43
CA ALA A 18 1.98 2.85 31.41
C ALA A 18 2.42 2.69 29.94
N TYR A 19 3.70 2.89 29.69
CA TYR A 19 4.36 2.70 28.38
C TYR A 19 4.14 1.29 27.85
N ALA A 20 4.03 1.17 26.53
CA ALA A 20 3.39 0.02 25.90
C ALA A 20 4.34 -1.02 25.29
N HIS A 21 5.63 -0.71 25.00
CA HIS A 21 6.55 -1.66 24.35
C HIS A 21 8.07 -1.36 24.56
N PRO A 22 8.94 -2.40 24.63
CA PRO A 22 10.39 -2.28 24.64
C PRO A 22 10.93 -2.08 23.21
N PHE A 23 11.67 -1.00 22.98
CA PHE A 23 12.35 -0.73 21.71
C PHE A 23 13.88 -0.72 21.89
N THR A 24 14.60 -1.00 20.82
CA THR A 24 16.07 -1.01 20.81
C THR A 24 16.62 0.41 20.93
N GLU A 25 17.35 0.70 22.01
CA GLU A 25 18.02 1.99 22.22
C GLU A 25 19.43 2.02 21.61
N GLU A 26 20.17 0.90 21.71
CA GLU A 26 21.56 0.79 21.27
C GLU A 26 21.92 -0.68 21.02
N SER A 27 22.77 -0.96 20.03
CA SER A 27 23.34 -2.30 19.82
C SER A 27 24.84 -2.26 19.57
N ARG A 28 25.54 -3.35 19.85
CA ARG A 28 26.93 -3.53 19.43
C ARG A 28 27.13 -4.94 18.87
N PRO A 29 27.58 -5.07 17.62
CA PRO A 29 27.73 -4.00 16.61
C PRO A 29 26.42 -3.25 16.35
N ASN A 30 26.50 -1.94 16.02
CA ASN A 30 25.31 -1.17 15.70
C ASN A 30 24.71 -1.62 14.36
N ALA A 31 23.41 -1.38 14.20
CA ALA A 31 22.78 -1.42 12.88
C ALA A 31 23.56 -0.51 11.91
N ASP A 32 23.87 -1.02 10.73
CA ASP A 32 24.56 -0.31 9.65
C ASP A 32 26.02 0.12 9.93
N GLU A 33 26.64 -0.40 10.99
CA GLU A 33 28.07 -0.22 11.30
C GLU A 33 28.90 -1.44 10.88
N ASN A 34 30.17 -1.20 10.56
CA ASN A 34 31.12 -2.25 10.20
C ASN A 34 31.97 -2.65 11.41
N ALA A 35 31.78 -3.87 11.91
CA ALA A 35 32.46 -4.41 13.07
C ALA A 35 33.84 -5.01 12.73
N GLU A 36 34.72 -5.10 13.73
CA GLU A 36 36.04 -5.71 13.54
C GLU A 36 35.95 -7.23 13.32
N VAL A 37 36.77 -7.73 12.40
CA VAL A 37 36.95 -9.18 12.18
C VAL A 37 37.38 -9.84 13.48
N GLY A 38 36.69 -10.91 13.86
CA GLY A 38 36.90 -11.61 15.12
C GLY A 38 36.02 -11.12 16.28
N THR A 39 34.97 -10.33 16.01
CA THR A 39 33.90 -10.03 16.98
C THR A 39 33.37 -11.33 17.59
N THR A 40 33.23 -11.39 18.91
CA THR A 40 32.84 -12.60 19.67
C THR A 40 31.55 -12.45 20.49
N GLN A 41 30.92 -11.28 20.44
CA GLN A 41 29.70 -11.00 21.19
C GLN A 41 28.87 -9.96 20.46
N VAL A 42 27.55 -10.10 20.56
CA VAL A 42 26.57 -9.12 20.10
C VAL A 42 25.67 -8.80 21.27
N TRP A 43 25.46 -7.51 21.58
CA TRP A 43 24.53 -7.09 22.61
C TRP A 43 23.59 -5.99 22.13
N VAL A 44 22.42 -5.92 22.76
CA VAL A 44 21.35 -4.97 22.46
C VAL A 44 20.76 -4.45 23.77
N ARG A 45 20.63 -3.14 23.90
CA ARG A 45 20.01 -2.43 25.03
C ARG A 45 18.60 -1.98 24.65
N TYR A 46 17.64 -2.25 25.52
CA TYR A 46 16.24 -1.90 25.35
C TYR A 46 15.84 -0.75 26.28
N SER A 47 14.77 -0.05 25.91
CA SER A 47 14.22 1.10 26.64
C SER A 47 13.66 0.75 28.02
N GLU A 48 13.49 -0.54 28.32
CA GLU A 48 12.98 -1.05 29.59
C GLU A 48 13.57 -2.42 29.96
N GLU A 49 13.27 -2.89 31.17
CA GLU A 49 13.70 -4.20 31.68
C GLU A 49 13.10 -5.34 30.85
N VAL A 50 13.88 -6.39 30.65
CA VAL A 50 13.52 -7.52 29.80
C VAL A 50 13.61 -8.83 30.56
N VAL A 51 12.63 -9.71 30.39
CA VAL A 51 12.60 -11.00 31.10
C VAL A 51 13.40 -12.02 30.30
N LEU A 52 14.58 -12.40 30.80
CA LEU A 52 15.51 -13.30 30.10
C LEU A 52 14.90 -14.66 29.73
N GLU A 53 14.05 -15.24 30.59
CA GLU A 53 13.47 -16.58 30.38
C GLU A 53 12.60 -16.67 29.11
N PHE A 54 12.11 -15.53 28.62
CA PHE A 54 11.27 -15.41 27.42
C PHE A 54 11.87 -14.53 26.33
N SER A 55 13.12 -14.09 26.52
CA SER A 55 13.83 -13.23 25.57
C SER A 55 15.00 -13.99 24.92
N SER A 56 15.25 -13.75 23.64
CA SER A 56 16.34 -14.38 22.90
C SER A 56 16.99 -13.39 21.94
N LEU A 57 18.31 -13.46 21.85
CA LEU A 57 19.11 -12.77 20.86
C LEU A 57 19.81 -13.83 20.00
N LYS A 58 19.62 -13.78 18.69
CA LYS A 58 20.15 -14.76 17.74
C LYS A 58 20.93 -14.07 16.65
N VAL A 59 22.02 -14.68 16.20
CA VAL A 59 22.88 -14.18 15.12
C VAL A 59 22.92 -15.18 14.00
N TYR A 60 22.66 -14.73 12.78
CA TYR A 60 22.66 -15.51 11.54
C TYR A 60 23.72 -14.99 10.57
N ASP A 61 24.33 -15.91 9.80
CA ASP A 61 25.22 -15.56 8.68
C ASP A 61 24.44 -15.22 7.40
N GLY A 62 25.15 -14.77 6.37
CA GLY A 62 24.58 -14.45 5.05
C GLY A 62 23.99 -15.64 4.28
N GLN A 63 24.09 -16.87 4.81
CA GLN A 63 23.43 -18.06 4.28
C GLN A 63 22.20 -18.48 5.13
N GLY A 64 21.85 -17.69 6.14
CA GLY A 64 20.71 -17.94 7.04
C GLY A 64 20.98 -18.99 8.13
N ASN A 65 22.23 -19.42 8.34
CA ASN A 65 22.56 -20.34 9.43
C ASN A 65 22.73 -19.56 10.73
N GLN A 66 22.15 -20.07 11.82
CA GLN A 66 22.39 -19.52 13.15
C GLN A 66 23.81 -19.88 13.60
N ILE A 67 24.64 -18.86 13.84
CA ILE A 67 26.08 -19.00 14.14
C ILE A 67 26.46 -18.60 15.58
N ASP A 68 25.49 -18.15 16.39
CA ASP A 68 25.71 -17.85 17.81
C ASP A 68 25.86 -19.11 18.70
N ASN A 69 26.38 -18.92 19.91
CA ASN A 69 26.59 -19.98 20.90
C ASN A 69 25.31 -20.33 21.70
N ARG A 70 24.17 -19.71 21.39
CA ARG A 70 22.85 -19.91 22.03
C ARG A 70 22.85 -19.66 23.54
N ASP A 71 23.61 -18.68 23.97
CA ASP A 71 23.86 -18.35 25.37
C ASP A 71 23.33 -16.94 25.72
N THR A 72 22.17 -16.56 25.18
CA THR A 72 21.55 -15.27 25.48
C THR A 72 21.46 -15.06 26.99
N THR A 73 22.02 -13.96 27.48
CA THR A 73 22.04 -13.59 28.91
C THR A 73 21.98 -12.08 29.07
N HIS A 74 21.79 -11.59 30.30
CA HIS A 74 22.01 -10.18 30.61
C HIS A 74 23.50 -9.83 30.57
N TYR A 75 23.85 -8.72 29.92
CA TYR A 75 25.25 -8.28 29.76
C TYR A 75 25.75 -7.43 30.93
N ILE A 76 24.91 -6.51 31.42
CA ILE A 76 25.27 -5.49 32.42
C ILE A 76 24.11 -5.22 33.39
N ASN A 77 22.88 -5.13 32.87
CA ASN A 77 21.67 -4.88 33.63
C ASN A 77 20.47 -5.64 33.01
N ASP A 78 19.32 -5.50 33.64
CA ASP A 78 18.09 -6.18 33.21
C ASP A 78 17.50 -5.58 31.92
N HIS A 79 18.11 -4.55 31.34
CA HIS A 79 17.71 -3.92 30.06
C HIS A 79 18.58 -4.35 28.86
N THR A 80 19.67 -5.09 29.08
CA THR A 80 20.64 -5.39 28.02
C THR A 80 20.81 -6.89 27.85
N LEU A 81 20.53 -7.40 26.65
CA LEU A 81 20.79 -8.79 26.29
C LEU A 81 22.09 -8.89 25.49
N VAL A 82 22.85 -9.95 25.74
CA VAL A 82 24.04 -10.33 24.97
C VAL A 82 23.93 -11.78 24.54
N VAL A 83 24.49 -12.10 23.38
CA VAL A 83 24.77 -13.46 22.93
C VAL A 83 26.21 -13.53 22.45
N THR A 84 26.91 -14.63 22.74
CA THR A 84 28.29 -14.82 22.27
C THR A 84 28.30 -15.56 20.93
N THR A 85 29.32 -15.26 20.14
CA THR A 85 29.57 -15.89 18.84
C THR A 85 30.99 -16.44 18.80
N PRO A 86 31.28 -17.48 18.01
CA PRO A 86 32.63 -17.71 17.53
C PRO A 86 33.18 -16.44 16.85
N PRO A 87 34.51 -16.23 16.78
CA PRO A 87 35.09 -15.07 16.11
C PRO A 87 34.52 -14.92 14.70
N LEU A 88 33.79 -13.84 14.45
CA LEU A 88 33.09 -13.62 13.19
C LEU A 88 34.10 -13.36 12.06
N ALA A 89 33.91 -14.05 10.94
CA ALA A 89 34.66 -13.81 9.71
C ALA A 89 34.09 -12.60 8.96
N ASP A 90 34.79 -12.16 7.91
CA ASP A 90 34.27 -11.13 6.99
C ASP A 90 32.92 -11.55 6.40
N GLY A 91 31.91 -10.69 6.46
CA GLY A 91 30.57 -11.00 5.98
C GLY A 91 29.48 -10.11 6.57
N ILE A 92 28.24 -10.31 6.09
CA ILE A 92 27.03 -9.66 6.62
C ILE A 92 26.34 -10.64 7.57
N TYR A 93 25.91 -10.12 8.72
CA TYR A 93 25.25 -10.89 9.75
C TYR A 93 23.91 -10.25 10.12
N THR A 94 22.93 -11.10 10.39
CA THR A 94 21.59 -10.67 10.83
C THR A 94 21.43 -10.97 12.31
N VAL A 95 21.05 -9.97 13.10
CA VAL A 95 20.69 -10.14 14.50
C VAL A 95 19.18 -10.13 14.60
N SER A 96 18.60 -11.23 15.07
CA SER A 96 17.17 -11.31 15.38
C SER A 96 17.02 -11.29 16.89
N SER A 97 16.28 -10.32 17.37
CA SER A 97 15.89 -10.20 18.77
C SER A 97 14.41 -10.50 18.96
N LYS A 98 14.10 -11.13 20.08
CA LYS A 98 12.73 -11.37 20.51
C LYS A 98 12.70 -11.17 22.02
N VAL A 99 12.05 -10.11 22.48
CA VAL A 99 12.21 -9.64 23.86
C VAL A 99 10.87 -9.50 24.54
N LEU A 100 10.75 -10.08 25.74
CA LEU A 100 9.58 -9.91 26.61
C LEU A 100 9.84 -8.75 27.56
N SER A 101 9.04 -7.70 27.47
CA SER A 101 9.03 -6.62 28.46
C SER A 101 8.77 -7.16 29.87
N ALA A 102 9.59 -6.76 30.83
CA ALA A 102 9.33 -7.00 32.25
C ALA A 102 8.29 -6.03 32.83
N VAL A 103 7.91 -5.00 32.08
CA VAL A 103 6.97 -3.95 32.50
C VAL A 103 5.55 -4.28 32.05
N ASP A 104 5.34 -4.61 30.76
CA ASP A 104 4.02 -4.80 30.16
C ASP A 104 3.72 -6.24 29.69
N GLY A 105 4.74 -7.10 29.61
CA GLY A 105 4.61 -8.50 29.22
C GLY A 105 4.31 -8.74 27.73
N HIS A 106 4.53 -7.74 26.86
CA HIS A 106 4.52 -7.89 25.41
C HIS A 106 5.86 -8.37 24.89
N LEU A 107 5.77 -9.08 23.77
CA LEU A 107 6.90 -9.73 23.13
C LEU A 107 7.18 -9.01 21.82
N VAL A 108 8.26 -8.24 21.77
CA VAL A 108 8.65 -7.42 20.61
C VAL A 108 9.72 -8.15 19.82
N PRO A 109 9.45 -8.53 18.55
CA PRO A 109 10.48 -8.94 17.63
C PRO A 109 11.18 -7.72 17.05
N ASP A 110 12.50 -7.79 16.92
CA ASP A 110 13.31 -6.80 16.23
C ASP A 110 14.38 -7.51 15.39
N THR A 111 14.81 -6.91 14.28
CA THR A 111 15.86 -7.48 13.42
C THR A 111 16.69 -6.37 12.79
N PHE A 112 18.01 -6.48 12.91
CA PHE A 112 18.94 -5.56 12.27
C PHE A 112 20.12 -6.31 11.63
N LEU A 113 20.75 -5.67 10.66
CA LEU A 113 21.93 -6.16 9.96
C LEU A 113 23.17 -5.40 10.41
N PHE A 114 24.31 -6.08 10.43
CA PHE A 114 25.61 -5.46 10.58
C PHE A 114 26.64 -6.17 9.70
N ALA A 115 27.67 -5.44 9.25
CA ALA A 115 28.77 -6.00 8.50
C ALA A 115 29.97 -6.26 9.41
N VAL A 116 30.81 -7.23 9.06
CA VAL A 116 32.10 -7.48 9.70
C VAL A 116 33.20 -7.39 8.62
N GLY A 117 34.25 -6.62 8.89
CA GLY A 117 35.42 -6.52 8.03
C GLY A 117 35.28 -5.54 6.86
N SER A 118 35.27 -6.02 5.63
CA SER A 118 35.26 -5.26 4.37
C SER A 118 33.94 -5.34 3.60
N SER A 119 33.01 -6.16 4.10
CA SER A 119 31.67 -6.29 3.56
C SER A 119 30.87 -4.97 3.72
N THR A 120 30.05 -4.64 2.73
CA THR A 120 29.16 -3.46 2.73
C THR A 120 27.70 -3.89 2.69
N ILE A 121 26.83 -3.17 3.40
CA ILE A 121 25.40 -3.49 3.45
C ILE A 121 24.72 -2.84 2.25
N ASP A 122 24.15 -3.67 1.37
CA ASP A 122 23.28 -3.19 0.30
C ASP A 122 21.89 -2.87 0.86
N VAL A 123 21.55 -1.58 0.86
CA VAL A 123 20.30 -1.04 1.43
C VAL A 123 19.07 -1.52 0.66
N SER A 124 19.23 -2.00 -0.58
CA SER A 124 18.16 -2.60 -1.39
C SER A 124 17.74 -4.00 -0.92
N LEU A 125 18.59 -4.68 -0.14
CA LEU A 125 18.31 -6.02 0.41
C LEU A 125 17.64 -5.99 1.79
N LEU A 126 17.34 -4.79 2.32
CA LEU A 126 16.55 -4.67 3.54
C LEU A 126 15.14 -5.20 3.26
N PRO A 127 14.61 -6.15 4.05
CA PRO A 127 13.24 -6.59 3.89
C PRO A 127 12.32 -5.37 4.01
N GLN A 128 11.58 -5.04 2.94
CA GLN A 128 10.31 -4.36 3.14
C GLN A 128 9.48 -5.31 3.99
N GLU A 129 9.14 -4.90 5.22
CA GLU A 129 8.22 -5.69 6.04
C GLU A 129 6.91 -5.85 5.26
N GLU A 130 6.63 -7.05 4.75
CA GLU A 130 5.29 -7.43 4.35
C GLU A 130 4.41 -7.41 5.60
N ARG A 131 3.73 -6.29 5.81
CA ARG A 131 2.80 -6.13 6.92
C ARG A 131 1.58 -7.02 6.69
N GLU A 132 1.31 -7.89 7.66
CA GLU A 132 0.06 -8.66 7.68
C GLU A 132 -1.10 -7.73 8.10
N LEU A 133 -1.77 -7.10 7.11
CA LEU A 133 -2.87 -6.15 7.31
C LEU A 133 -4.07 -6.75 8.06
N VAL A 134 -4.27 -8.08 7.98
CA VAL A 134 -5.36 -8.81 8.63
C VAL A 134 -4.91 -10.20 9.05
N PHE A 135 -5.00 -10.51 10.35
CA PHE A 135 -4.73 -11.86 10.85
C PHE A 135 -6.00 -12.73 10.85
N ILE A 136 -6.19 -13.53 9.80
CA ILE A 136 -7.42 -14.32 9.57
C ILE A 136 -7.83 -15.23 10.75
N PRO A 137 -6.93 -15.95 11.44
CA PRO A 137 -7.31 -16.78 12.58
C PRO A 137 -7.99 -15.98 13.69
N GLU A 138 -7.49 -14.79 14.00
CA GLU A 138 -8.09 -13.93 15.02
C GLU A 138 -9.44 -13.36 14.55
N ALA A 139 -9.55 -12.95 13.28
CA ALA A 139 -10.81 -12.48 12.70
C ALA A 139 -11.89 -13.56 12.82
N LEU A 140 -11.53 -14.83 12.59
CA LEU A 140 -12.43 -15.97 12.74
C LEU A 140 -12.90 -16.17 14.19
N THR A 141 -12.00 -16.00 15.18
CA THR A 141 -12.41 -16.08 16.60
C THR A 141 -13.38 -14.96 16.98
N ARG A 142 -13.11 -13.72 16.52
CA ARG A 142 -13.98 -12.55 16.75
C ARG A 142 -15.34 -12.74 16.09
N PHE A 143 -15.40 -13.31 14.89
CA PHE A 143 -16.64 -13.62 14.18
C PHE A 143 -17.61 -14.47 15.02
N PHE A 144 -17.14 -15.59 15.56
CA PHE A 144 -18.00 -16.47 16.38
C PHE A 144 -18.48 -15.79 17.66
N SER A 145 -17.64 -14.93 18.26
CA SER A 145 -18.02 -14.10 19.40
C SER A 145 -19.15 -13.13 19.02
N LEU A 146 -18.95 -12.35 17.95
CA LEU A 146 -19.89 -11.33 17.49
C LEU A 146 -21.23 -11.96 17.07
N ALA A 147 -21.19 -13.05 16.29
CA ALA A 147 -22.38 -13.77 15.87
C ALA A 147 -23.13 -14.36 17.08
N GLY A 148 -22.43 -15.02 18.00
CA GLY A 148 -22.99 -15.60 19.20
C GLY A 148 -23.67 -14.55 20.09
N GLN A 149 -22.98 -13.45 20.39
CA GLN A 149 -23.50 -12.36 21.22
C GLN A 149 -24.68 -11.64 20.57
N THR A 150 -24.61 -11.39 19.26
CA THR A 150 -25.69 -10.76 18.49
C THR A 150 -26.96 -11.60 18.57
N ILE A 151 -26.87 -12.91 18.31
CA ILE A 151 -28.02 -13.82 18.38
C ILE A 151 -28.56 -13.91 19.82
N LEU A 152 -27.67 -14.03 20.82
CA LEU A 152 -28.03 -14.09 22.24
C LEU A 152 -28.85 -12.86 22.65
N LEU A 153 -28.30 -11.67 22.42
CA LEU A 153 -28.92 -10.40 22.81
C LEU A 153 -30.21 -10.15 22.04
N GLY A 154 -30.22 -10.43 20.73
CA GLY A 154 -31.41 -10.31 19.90
C GLY A 154 -32.54 -11.27 20.30
N ALA A 155 -32.23 -12.49 20.74
CA ALA A 155 -33.23 -13.44 21.26
C ALA A 155 -33.86 -12.96 22.58
N ILE A 156 -33.06 -12.38 23.47
CA ILE A 156 -33.52 -11.82 24.74
C ILE A 156 -34.43 -10.60 24.48
N ILE A 157 -33.97 -9.66 23.66
CA ILE A 157 -34.72 -8.44 23.29
C ILE A 157 -36.00 -8.82 22.55
N GLY A 158 -35.92 -9.72 21.57
CA GLY A 158 -37.07 -10.20 20.80
C GLY A 158 -38.12 -10.86 21.70
N THR A 159 -37.72 -11.71 22.64
CA THR A 159 -38.66 -12.33 23.58
C THR A 159 -39.34 -11.30 24.49
N ALA A 160 -38.57 -10.35 25.03
CA ALA A 160 -39.08 -9.32 25.94
C ALA A 160 -40.03 -8.33 25.23
N LEU A 161 -39.63 -7.83 24.06
CA LEU A 161 -40.33 -6.73 23.37
C LEU A 161 -41.35 -7.19 22.34
N VAL A 162 -41.22 -8.39 21.77
CA VAL A 162 -42.11 -8.90 20.71
C VAL A 162 -43.10 -9.93 21.26
N TRP A 163 -42.65 -10.97 21.95
CA TRP A 163 -43.53 -12.08 22.38
C TRP A 163 -44.28 -11.83 23.68
N ARG A 164 -43.58 -11.36 24.72
CA ARG A 164 -44.13 -11.30 26.08
C ARG A 164 -45.16 -10.20 26.29
N THR A 165 -45.08 -9.14 25.49
CA THR A 165 -45.90 -7.93 25.60
C THR A 165 -47.03 -7.92 24.57
N GLN A 166 -47.32 -9.05 23.92
CA GLN A 166 -48.37 -9.18 22.91
C GLN A 166 -49.63 -9.84 23.49
N ASP A 167 -50.78 -9.44 22.96
CA ASP A 167 -52.03 -10.12 23.21
C ASP A 167 -52.09 -11.46 22.47
N LYS A 168 -52.21 -12.55 23.23
CA LYS A 168 -52.19 -13.92 22.71
C LYS A 168 -53.58 -14.54 22.56
N ARG A 169 -54.65 -13.74 22.68
CA ARG A 169 -56.05 -14.18 22.44
C ARG A 169 -56.23 -15.04 21.16
N PRO A 170 -55.64 -14.70 19.99
CA PRO A 170 -55.83 -15.46 18.74
C PRO A 170 -55.31 -16.90 18.78
N ILE A 171 -54.42 -17.21 19.73
CA ILE A 171 -53.79 -18.53 19.88
C ILE A 171 -54.09 -19.15 21.25
N SER A 172 -55.06 -18.60 21.99
CA SER A 172 -55.37 -18.97 23.38
C SER A 172 -55.56 -20.48 23.59
N ASN A 173 -56.28 -21.14 22.68
CA ASN A 173 -56.55 -22.59 22.73
C ASN A 173 -55.29 -23.47 22.60
N GLN A 174 -54.20 -22.94 22.03
CA GLN A 174 -52.95 -23.65 21.76
C GLN A 174 -51.77 -23.03 22.51
N LEU A 175 -52.06 -22.07 23.41
CA LEU A 175 -51.07 -21.20 23.99
C LEU A 175 -50.01 -21.97 24.79
N ASN A 176 -50.42 -22.95 25.59
CA ASN A 176 -49.48 -23.79 26.36
C ASN A 176 -48.49 -24.54 25.46
N LEU A 177 -48.95 -25.10 24.34
CA LEU A 177 -48.09 -25.82 23.40
C LEU A 177 -47.10 -24.88 22.70
N ILE A 178 -47.58 -23.68 22.33
CA ILE A 178 -46.77 -22.66 21.66
C ILE A 178 -45.75 -22.07 22.63
N ASP A 179 -46.15 -21.69 23.85
CA ASP A 179 -45.25 -21.15 24.88
C ASP A 179 -44.20 -22.20 25.29
N ASN A 180 -44.55 -23.49 25.39
CA ASN A 180 -43.56 -24.56 25.62
C ASN A 180 -42.58 -24.71 24.46
N THR A 181 -43.08 -24.66 23.22
CA THR A 181 -42.20 -24.74 22.03
C THR A 181 -41.29 -23.53 21.94
N HIS A 182 -41.82 -22.33 22.22
CA HIS A 182 -41.09 -21.08 22.26
C HIS A 182 -39.99 -21.13 23.31
N HIS A 183 -40.33 -21.53 24.53
CA HIS A 183 -39.38 -21.68 25.62
C HIS A 183 -38.26 -22.68 25.27
N ASN A 184 -38.61 -23.86 24.74
CA ASN A 184 -37.61 -24.85 24.36
C ASN A 184 -36.67 -24.34 23.25
N LYS A 185 -37.20 -23.62 22.26
CA LYS A 185 -36.39 -23.02 21.19
C LYS A 185 -35.54 -21.87 21.71
N PHE A 186 -36.08 -21.04 22.59
CA PHE A 186 -35.36 -19.96 23.26
C PHE A 186 -34.17 -20.51 24.07
N MET A 187 -34.39 -21.54 24.89
CA MET A 187 -33.33 -22.18 25.67
C MET A 187 -32.26 -22.82 24.78
N LEU A 188 -32.65 -23.46 23.67
CA LEU A 188 -31.72 -24.07 22.72
C LEU A 188 -30.86 -23.02 22.00
N VAL A 189 -31.47 -21.94 21.48
CA VAL A 189 -30.75 -20.90 20.75
C VAL A 189 -29.79 -20.15 21.67
N ILE A 190 -30.23 -19.78 22.88
CA ILE A 190 -29.35 -19.15 23.89
C ILE A 190 -28.19 -20.07 24.27
N GLY A 191 -28.46 -21.37 24.46
CA GLY A 191 -27.42 -22.35 24.77
C GLY A 191 -26.35 -22.44 23.69
N ILE A 192 -26.77 -22.57 22.42
CA ILE A 192 -25.86 -22.60 21.27
C ILE A 192 -25.04 -21.30 21.18
N SER A 193 -25.68 -20.15 21.33
CA SER A 193 -25.01 -18.84 21.33
C SER A 193 -23.98 -18.71 22.46
N LEU A 194 -24.32 -19.12 23.69
CA LEU A 194 -23.40 -19.07 24.82
C LEU A 194 -22.21 -20.01 24.65
N ILE A 195 -22.43 -21.22 24.13
CA ILE A 195 -21.35 -22.17 23.83
C ILE A 195 -20.42 -21.58 22.75
N ALA A 196 -20.98 -20.98 21.70
CA ALA A 196 -20.19 -20.34 20.65
C ALA A 196 -19.35 -19.18 21.19
N VAL A 197 -19.91 -18.32 22.05
CA VAL A 197 -19.17 -17.22 22.69
C VAL A 197 -18.09 -17.76 23.64
N PHE A 198 -18.39 -18.78 24.43
CA PHE A 198 -17.43 -19.39 25.34
C PHE A 198 -16.24 -20.01 24.58
N ALA A 199 -16.53 -20.82 23.56
CA ALA A 199 -15.51 -21.42 22.70
C ALA A 199 -14.67 -20.36 21.99
N SER A 200 -15.31 -19.31 21.45
CA SER A 200 -14.65 -18.16 20.84
C SER A 200 -13.72 -17.44 21.83
N THR A 201 -14.14 -17.24 23.08
CA THR A 201 -13.33 -16.54 24.09
C THR A 201 -12.10 -17.35 24.49
N ILE A 202 -12.20 -18.68 24.55
CA ILE A 202 -11.05 -19.57 24.73
C ILE A 202 -10.15 -19.55 23.49
N MET A 203 -10.73 -19.65 22.30
CA MET A 203 -9.96 -19.69 21.05
C MET A 203 -9.19 -18.38 20.82
N MET A 204 -9.77 -17.23 21.20
CA MET A 204 -9.08 -15.94 21.17
C MET A 204 -7.79 -15.99 21.98
N LEU A 205 -7.81 -16.60 23.17
CA LEU A 205 -6.60 -16.78 23.98
C LEU A 205 -5.59 -17.69 23.27
N VAL A 206 -6.04 -18.81 22.71
CA VAL A 206 -5.17 -19.76 21.99
C VAL A 206 -4.52 -19.11 20.77
N VAL A 207 -5.30 -18.40 19.96
CA VAL A 207 -4.79 -17.70 18.77
C VAL A 207 -3.81 -16.61 19.17
N TYR A 208 -4.09 -15.89 20.26
CA TYR A 208 -3.17 -14.90 20.82
C TYR A 208 -1.87 -15.53 21.31
N THR A 209 -1.95 -16.66 22.03
CA THR A 209 -0.78 -17.44 22.45
C THR A 209 0.03 -17.98 21.27
N ILE A 210 -0.62 -18.42 20.18
CA ILE A 210 0.07 -18.88 18.97
C ILE A 210 0.75 -17.70 18.27
N ARG A 211 0.06 -16.57 18.14
CA ARG A 211 0.58 -15.36 17.48
C ARG A 211 1.80 -14.82 18.23
N LEU A 212 1.76 -14.77 19.56
CA LEU A 212 2.87 -14.33 20.38
C LEU A 212 3.92 -15.43 20.62
N GLY A 213 3.58 -16.70 20.40
CA GLY A 213 4.47 -17.84 20.63
C GLY A 213 4.75 -18.14 22.11
N SER A 214 4.09 -17.47 23.05
CA SER A 214 4.14 -17.73 24.50
C SER A 214 2.83 -17.31 25.20
N PHE A 215 2.57 -17.89 26.37
CA PHE A 215 1.49 -17.47 27.28
C PHE A 215 2.10 -17.28 28.67
N SER A 216 2.26 -16.04 29.12
CA SER A 216 2.67 -15.72 30.49
C SER A 216 1.42 -15.50 31.36
N GLY A 217 1.53 -15.80 32.66
CA GLY A 217 0.45 -15.47 33.61
C GLY A 217 0.17 -13.96 33.68
N ASP A 218 1.17 -13.15 33.34
CA ASP A 218 1.14 -11.69 33.38
C ASP A 218 0.29 -11.10 32.24
N THR A 219 0.10 -11.82 31.13
CA THR A 219 -0.83 -11.41 30.06
C THR A 219 -2.25 -11.18 30.58
N LEU A 220 -2.67 -11.88 31.64
CA LEU A 220 -3.98 -11.70 32.28
C LEU A 220 -4.10 -10.41 33.11
N LEU A 221 -2.98 -9.75 33.42
CA LEU A 221 -2.93 -8.51 34.19
C LEU A 221 -2.98 -7.26 33.31
N THR A 222 -2.77 -7.40 31.99
CA THR A 222 -2.90 -6.31 31.00
C THR A 222 -4.35 -5.81 30.87
N PRO A 223 -4.61 -4.59 30.36
CA PRO A 223 -5.98 -4.12 30.09
C PRO A 223 -6.80 -5.07 29.19
N PHE A 224 -6.15 -5.66 28.18
CA PHE A 224 -6.73 -6.70 27.34
C PHE A 224 -7.04 -7.97 28.16
N GLY A 225 -6.06 -8.46 28.92
CA GLY A 225 -6.18 -9.64 29.80
C GLY A 225 -7.28 -9.49 30.84
N LEU A 226 -7.38 -8.34 31.50
CA LEU A 226 -8.42 -8.00 32.45
C LEU A 226 -9.80 -7.99 31.79
N THR A 227 -9.90 -7.42 30.59
CA THR A 227 -11.15 -7.42 29.82
C THR A 227 -11.54 -8.85 29.41
N TRP A 228 -10.56 -9.67 29.03
CA TRP A 228 -10.76 -11.10 28.73
C TRP A 228 -11.20 -11.89 29.97
N VAL A 229 -10.58 -11.69 31.14
CA VAL A 229 -10.97 -12.31 32.41
C VAL A 229 -12.38 -11.91 32.79
N ALA A 230 -12.71 -10.62 32.71
CA ALA A 230 -14.06 -10.12 32.94
C ALA A 230 -15.08 -10.79 31.99
N ARG A 231 -14.74 -10.93 30.71
CA ARG A 231 -15.54 -11.62 29.70
C ARG A 231 -15.77 -13.09 30.08
N MET A 232 -14.72 -13.81 30.49
CA MET A 232 -14.82 -15.20 30.94
C MET A 232 -15.69 -15.37 32.17
N ILE A 233 -15.58 -14.48 33.16
CA ILE A 233 -16.44 -14.48 34.35
C ILE A 233 -17.90 -14.26 33.93
N ILE A 234 -18.17 -13.26 33.10
CA ILE A 234 -19.53 -12.95 32.63
C ILE A 234 -20.13 -14.14 31.86
N VAL A 235 -19.38 -14.76 30.96
CA VAL A 235 -19.83 -15.94 30.20
C VAL A 235 -20.07 -17.13 31.11
N GLY A 236 -19.20 -17.38 32.10
CA GLY A 236 -19.38 -18.44 33.10
C GLY A 236 -20.66 -18.24 33.92
N VAL A 237 -20.93 -17.00 34.36
CA VAL A 237 -22.17 -16.65 35.08
C VAL A 237 -23.39 -16.80 34.17
N LEU A 238 -23.30 -16.41 32.89
CA LEU A 238 -24.38 -16.60 31.90
C LEU A 238 -24.70 -18.09 31.67
N LEU A 239 -23.68 -18.95 31.58
CA LEU A 239 -23.86 -20.40 31.46
C LEU A 239 -24.53 -20.99 32.72
N ALA A 240 -24.08 -20.60 33.91
CA ALA A 240 -24.71 -21.01 35.17
C ALA A 240 -26.17 -20.54 35.28
N ALA A 241 -26.45 -19.29 34.88
CA ALA A 241 -27.80 -18.75 34.81
C ALA A 241 -28.67 -19.52 33.81
N TRP A 242 -28.12 -19.90 32.64
CA TRP A 242 -28.81 -20.70 31.64
C TRP A 242 -29.22 -22.08 32.17
N PHE A 243 -28.33 -22.81 32.84
CA PHE A 243 -28.68 -24.07 33.52
C PHE A 243 -29.72 -23.89 34.63
N ALA A 244 -29.65 -22.79 35.40
CA ALA A 244 -30.65 -22.51 36.43
C ALA A 244 -32.03 -22.20 35.85
N MET A 245 -32.09 -21.52 34.70
CA MET A 245 -33.34 -21.21 33.99
C MET A 245 -34.06 -22.47 33.49
N GLU A 246 -33.32 -23.52 33.09
CA GLU A 246 -33.90 -24.79 32.66
C GLU A 246 -34.75 -25.45 33.76
N ARG A 247 -34.34 -25.29 35.03
CA ARG A 247 -35.09 -25.82 36.18
C ARG A 247 -36.31 -24.97 36.54
N ARG A 248 -36.18 -23.63 36.48
CA ARG A 248 -37.27 -22.71 36.87
C ARG A 248 -37.11 -21.32 36.26
N MET A 249 -37.81 -21.07 35.15
CA MET A 249 -37.85 -19.73 34.54
C MET A 249 -38.84 -18.80 35.27
N ASN A 250 -38.42 -17.55 35.49
CA ASN A 250 -39.26 -16.47 36.04
C ASN A 250 -38.87 -15.12 35.42
N ASN A 251 -39.62 -14.07 35.74
CA ASN A 251 -39.40 -12.74 35.16
C ASN A 251 -38.07 -12.08 35.56
N ARG A 252 -37.46 -12.48 36.68
CA ARG A 252 -36.19 -11.89 37.16
C ARG A 252 -35.01 -12.37 36.31
N TRP A 253 -35.05 -13.63 35.86
CA TRP A 253 -34.01 -14.19 35.00
C TRP A 253 -33.78 -13.42 33.71
N TYR A 254 -34.85 -12.91 33.08
CA TYR A 254 -34.74 -12.05 31.89
C TYR A 254 -33.93 -10.79 32.14
N VAL A 255 -34.08 -10.16 33.30
CA VAL A 255 -33.31 -8.96 33.67
C VAL A 255 -31.85 -9.33 33.90
N VAL A 256 -31.59 -10.44 34.59
CA VAL A 256 -30.23 -10.92 34.87
C VAL A 256 -29.46 -11.20 33.57
N ILE A 257 -30.02 -12.01 32.66
CA ILE A 257 -29.35 -12.36 31.41
C ILE A 257 -29.18 -11.15 30.49
N LEU A 258 -30.15 -10.22 30.47
CA LEU A 258 -30.03 -8.99 29.68
C LEU A 258 -28.88 -8.13 30.19
N THR A 259 -28.80 -7.87 31.50
CA THR A 259 -27.71 -7.07 32.09
C THR A 259 -26.35 -7.70 31.87
N LEU A 260 -26.21 -9.01 32.06
CA LEU A 260 -24.95 -9.72 31.83
C LEU A 260 -24.55 -9.69 30.35
N THR A 261 -25.51 -9.86 29.43
CA THR A 261 -25.23 -9.79 27.99
C THR A 261 -24.86 -8.37 27.54
N MET A 262 -25.43 -7.33 28.17
CA MET A 262 -24.99 -5.95 27.95
C MET A 262 -23.55 -5.72 28.44
N GLY A 263 -23.18 -6.27 29.61
CA GLY A 263 -21.79 -6.23 30.09
C GLY A 263 -20.83 -6.98 29.16
N LEU A 264 -21.28 -8.12 28.61
CA LEU A 264 -20.54 -8.88 27.61
C LEU A 264 -20.34 -8.12 26.28
N LEU A 265 -21.33 -7.33 25.87
CA LEU A 265 -21.19 -6.44 24.70
C LEU A 265 -20.21 -5.30 24.98
N TRP A 266 -20.25 -4.73 26.19
CA TRP A 266 -19.32 -3.68 26.63
C TRP A 266 -17.86 -4.13 26.56
N THR A 267 -17.55 -5.36 26.97
CA THR A 267 -16.18 -5.89 26.84
C THR A 267 -15.72 -6.04 25.40
N SER A 268 -16.62 -6.15 24.41
CA SER A 268 -16.24 -6.14 23.00
C SER A 268 -15.84 -4.74 22.53
N SER A 269 -16.50 -3.68 23.02
CA SER A 269 -16.14 -2.29 22.69
C SER A 269 -14.84 -1.84 23.35
N MET A 270 -14.45 -2.47 24.46
CA MET A 270 -13.15 -2.27 25.10
C MET A 270 -11.98 -2.95 24.35
N ILE A 271 -12.26 -3.83 23.40
CA ILE A 271 -11.27 -4.56 22.58
C ILE A 271 -11.41 -4.15 21.08
N GLY A 272 -12.11 -3.06 20.81
CA GLY A 272 -12.33 -2.54 19.46
C GLY A 272 -11.49 -1.28 19.16
N HIS A 273 -11.49 -0.86 17.91
CA HIS A 273 -10.79 0.35 17.44
C HIS A 273 -11.15 1.62 18.23
N GLY A 274 -12.39 1.74 18.70
CA GLY A 274 -12.79 2.87 19.55
C GLY A 274 -12.10 2.91 20.91
N ALA A 275 -11.59 1.79 21.43
CA ALA A 275 -10.79 1.78 22.66
C ALA A 275 -9.34 2.19 22.41
N ALA A 276 -8.82 1.92 21.21
CA ALA A 276 -7.46 2.30 20.81
C ALA A 276 -7.26 3.82 20.71
N THR A 277 -8.34 4.59 20.53
CA THR A 277 -8.26 6.06 20.51
C THR A 277 -8.04 6.68 21.90
N GLY A 278 -8.08 5.90 22.99
CA GLY A 278 -8.02 6.42 24.37
C GLY A 278 -9.22 7.25 24.82
N GLN A 279 -10.21 7.48 23.94
CA GLN A 279 -11.35 8.35 24.20
C GLN A 279 -12.60 7.56 24.58
N MET A 280 -13.37 8.08 25.54
CA MET A 280 -14.63 7.43 25.96
C MET A 280 -15.75 7.53 24.91
N ALA A 281 -15.73 8.56 24.06
CA ALA A 281 -16.81 8.78 23.09
C ALA A 281 -16.88 7.69 22.00
N PRO A 282 -15.77 7.32 21.32
CA PRO A 282 -15.74 6.20 20.37
C PRO A 282 -16.17 4.86 20.99
N ILE A 283 -15.74 4.56 22.22
CA ILE A 283 -16.15 3.34 22.96
C ILE A 283 -17.67 3.30 23.16
N ILE A 284 -18.27 4.42 23.59
CA ILE A 284 -19.72 4.51 23.81
C ILE A 284 -20.47 4.39 22.48
N LEU A 285 -19.98 5.04 21.42
CA LEU A 285 -20.58 4.97 20.08
C LEU A 285 -20.54 3.55 19.52
N ASP A 286 -19.42 2.85 19.65
CA ASP A 286 -19.28 1.46 19.26
C ASP A 286 -20.22 0.54 20.06
N PHE A 287 -20.32 0.72 21.38
CA PHE A 287 -21.26 -0.03 22.22
C PHE A 287 -22.72 0.16 21.76
N ILE A 288 -23.13 1.41 21.48
CA ILE A 288 -24.49 1.70 20.98
C ILE A 288 -24.69 1.08 19.59
N HIS A 289 -23.70 1.20 18.70
CA HIS A 289 -23.73 0.60 17.36
C HIS A 289 -23.91 -0.93 17.43
N GLY A 290 -23.13 -1.59 18.29
CA GLY A 290 -23.21 -3.02 18.55
C GLY A 290 -24.55 -3.45 19.16
N LEU A 291 -25.08 -2.70 20.13
CA LEU A 291 -26.37 -3.00 20.78
C LEU A 291 -27.52 -2.98 19.78
N VAL A 292 -27.55 -1.94 18.94
CA VAL A 292 -28.58 -1.77 17.93
C VAL A 292 -28.45 -2.82 16.82
N SER A 293 -27.23 -3.12 16.39
CA SER A 293 -26.95 -4.19 15.43
C SER A 293 -27.39 -5.55 15.96
N ALA A 294 -27.19 -5.82 17.25
CA ALA A 294 -27.64 -7.05 17.90
C ALA A 294 -29.17 -7.15 17.98
N ALA A 295 -29.86 -6.05 18.30
CA ALA A 295 -31.32 -5.98 18.28
C ALA A 295 -31.88 -6.22 16.86
N TRP A 296 -31.18 -5.77 15.83
CA TRP A 296 -31.55 -5.96 14.43
C TRP A 296 -31.28 -7.39 13.95
N ILE A 297 -30.01 -7.77 13.78
CA ILE A 297 -29.60 -9.06 13.18
C ILE A 297 -30.01 -10.22 14.08
N GLY A 298 -29.78 -10.10 15.38
CA GLY A 298 -30.19 -11.12 16.35
C GLY A 298 -31.71 -11.22 16.48
N GLY A 299 -32.43 -10.11 16.30
CA GLY A 299 -33.88 -10.09 16.25
C GLY A 299 -34.46 -10.84 15.04
N LEU A 300 -33.81 -10.76 13.88
CA LEU A 300 -34.14 -11.59 12.71
C LEU A 300 -33.92 -13.08 13.01
N GLY A 301 -32.81 -13.42 13.68
CA GLY A 301 -32.54 -14.77 14.16
C GLY A 301 -33.62 -15.27 15.12
N TYR A 302 -34.06 -14.43 16.04
CA TYR A 302 -35.18 -14.72 16.94
C TYR A 302 -36.46 -15.05 16.18
N ILE A 303 -36.83 -14.24 15.18
CA ILE A 303 -38.03 -14.49 14.38
C ILE A 303 -37.90 -15.83 13.63
N CYS A 304 -36.74 -16.07 13.01
CA CYS A 304 -36.51 -17.24 12.15
C CYS A 304 -36.45 -18.57 12.92
N PHE A 305 -35.77 -18.60 14.07
CA PHE A 305 -35.45 -19.84 14.79
C PHE A 305 -36.27 -20.10 16.04
N ILE A 306 -36.87 -19.06 16.64
CA ILE A 306 -37.67 -19.18 17.86
C ILE A 306 -39.14 -18.93 17.56
N LEU A 307 -39.49 -17.75 17.03
CA LEU A 307 -40.89 -17.36 16.87
C LEU A 307 -41.60 -18.16 15.77
N TYR A 308 -41.02 -18.20 14.56
CA TYR A 308 -41.62 -18.88 13.41
C TYR A 308 -41.89 -20.37 13.68
N PRO A 309 -40.95 -21.16 14.23
CA PRO A 309 -41.20 -22.57 14.55
C PRO A 309 -42.24 -22.76 15.66
N SER A 310 -42.35 -21.82 16.60
CA SER A 310 -43.36 -21.87 17.66
C SER A 310 -44.76 -21.67 17.10
N LEU A 311 -44.92 -20.74 16.16
CA LEU A 311 -46.20 -20.46 15.50
C LEU A 311 -46.65 -21.56 14.53
N LEU A 312 -45.76 -22.46 14.09
CA LEU A 312 -46.16 -23.65 13.33
C LEU A 312 -47.09 -24.58 14.13
N ARG A 313 -47.10 -24.48 15.48
CA ARG A 313 -48.01 -25.23 16.35
C ARG A 313 -49.41 -24.61 16.43
N ALA A 314 -49.59 -23.39 15.95
CA ALA A 314 -50.89 -22.74 15.91
C ALA A 314 -51.69 -23.17 14.66
N LYS A 315 -53.04 -23.09 14.75
CA LYS A 315 -53.92 -23.21 13.59
C LYS A 315 -53.57 -22.15 12.54
N GLU A 316 -53.88 -22.44 11.28
CA GLU A 316 -53.53 -21.61 10.13
C GLU A 316 -54.00 -20.15 10.27
N GLU A 317 -55.23 -19.93 10.71
CA GLU A 317 -55.75 -18.59 10.97
C GLU A 317 -55.00 -17.87 12.10
N GLY A 318 -54.72 -18.58 13.20
CA GLY A 318 -54.04 -18.04 14.37
C GLY A 318 -52.58 -17.65 14.12
N ARG A 319 -51.82 -18.48 13.38
CA ARG A 319 -50.42 -18.20 13.05
C ARG A 319 -50.28 -16.99 12.12
N GLU A 320 -51.21 -16.84 11.18
CA GLU A 320 -51.18 -15.74 10.22
C GLU A 320 -51.58 -14.42 10.90
N LYS A 321 -52.65 -14.42 11.73
CA LYS A 321 -53.03 -13.26 12.56
C LYS A 321 -51.89 -12.83 13.49
N MET A 322 -51.21 -13.79 14.12
CA MET A 322 -50.08 -13.50 15.01
C MET A 322 -48.89 -12.91 14.24
N MET A 323 -48.53 -13.47 13.09
CA MET A 323 -47.41 -12.95 12.28
C MET A 323 -47.70 -11.54 11.76
N ALA A 324 -48.94 -11.24 11.37
CA ALA A 324 -49.36 -9.92 10.91
C ALA A 324 -49.18 -8.81 11.96
N VAL A 325 -49.13 -9.16 13.26
CA VAL A 325 -48.95 -8.19 14.36
C VAL A 325 -47.52 -8.13 14.85
N LEU A 326 -46.85 -9.29 14.96
CA LEU A 326 -45.48 -9.35 15.47
C LEU A 326 -44.46 -8.74 14.50
N VAL A 327 -44.71 -8.83 13.18
CA VAL A 327 -43.79 -8.32 12.16
C VAL A 327 -43.72 -6.80 12.15
N PRO A 328 -44.83 -6.03 12.02
CA PRO A 328 -44.77 -4.56 12.07
C PRO A 328 -44.12 -4.04 13.35
N ARG A 329 -44.33 -4.73 14.48
CA ARG A 329 -43.75 -4.39 15.77
C ARG A 329 -42.22 -4.54 15.78
N PHE A 330 -41.71 -5.65 15.24
CA PHE A 330 -40.28 -5.82 15.05
C PHE A 330 -39.72 -4.79 14.07
N SER A 331 -40.43 -4.52 12.97
CA SER A 331 -40.05 -3.49 11.99
C SER A 331 -39.93 -2.10 12.62
N THR A 332 -40.76 -1.75 13.61
CA THR A 332 -40.63 -0.46 14.34
C THR A 332 -39.31 -0.36 15.09
N ILE A 333 -38.89 -1.44 15.77
CA ILE A 333 -37.61 -1.50 16.50
C ILE A 333 -36.45 -1.41 15.52
N PHE A 334 -36.56 -2.13 14.40
CA PHE A 334 -35.58 -2.11 13.32
C PHE A 334 -35.38 -0.71 12.72
N ILE A 335 -36.45 0.00 12.36
CA ILE A 335 -36.35 1.34 11.74
C ILE A 335 -35.69 2.35 12.68
N LEU A 336 -36.02 2.28 13.98
CA LEU A 336 -35.35 3.12 14.99
C LEU A 336 -33.87 2.76 15.10
N GLY A 337 -33.54 1.47 15.00
CA GLY A 337 -32.16 1.01 14.98
C GLY A 337 -31.36 1.50 13.77
N VAL A 338 -31.94 1.44 12.56
CA VAL A 338 -31.29 1.97 11.35
C VAL A 338 -30.94 3.45 11.50
N GLY A 339 -31.86 4.26 12.04
CA GLY A 339 -31.59 5.67 12.30
C GLY A 339 -30.41 5.90 13.26
N ILE A 340 -30.27 5.07 14.30
CA ILE A 340 -29.13 5.15 15.24
C ILE A 340 -27.83 4.73 14.57
N VAL A 341 -27.83 3.62 13.82
CA VAL A 341 -26.64 3.10 13.11
C VAL A 341 -26.13 4.08 12.06
N LEU A 342 -27.03 4.79 11.39
CA LEU A 342 -26.71 5.86 10.43
C LEU A 342 -26.06 7.09 11.09
N ILE A 343 -26.15 7.23 12.41
CA ILE A 343 -25.46 8.27 13.17
C ILE A 343 -24.16 7.71 13.74
N THR A 344 -24.24 6.61 14.49
CA THR A 344 -23.08 6.09 15.21
C THR A 344 -21.98 5.57 14.30
N GLY A 345 -22.31 4.99 13.14
CA GLY A 345 -21.33 4.51 12.17
C GLY A 345 -20.45 5.63 11.60
N PRO A 346 -21.05 6.64 10.92
CA PRO A 346 -20.28 7.75 10.36
C PRO A 346 -19.54 8.58 11.41
N THR A 347 -20.13 8.78 12.60
CA THR A 347 -19.46 9.50 13.70
C THR A 347 -18.29 8.69 14.26
N LEU A 348 -18.43 7.37 14.42
CA LEU A 348 -17.30 6.52 14.84
C LEU A 348 -16.17 6.60 13.82
N MET A 349 -16.49 6.57 12.52
CA MET A 349 -15.48 6.71 11.48
C MET A 349 -14.75 8.05 11.55
N TRP A 350 -15.47 9.16 11.77
CA TRP A 350 -14.86 10.48 11.92
C TRP A 350 -13.82 10.58 13.06
N PHE A 351 -14.02 9.84 14.15
CA PHE A 351 -13.04 9.75 15.25
C PHE A 351 -11.84 8.87 14.91
N LEU A 352 -11.96 7.96 13.95
CA LEU A 352 -10.92 7.01 13.57
C LEU A 352 -10.11 7.49 12.36
N GLU A 353 -10.76 8.06 11.37
CA GLU A 353 -10.15 8.64 10.17
C GLU A 353 -11.10 9.66 9.52
N SER A 354 -10.54 10.81 9.09
CA SER A 354 -11.29 11.92 8.50
C SER A 354 -10.85 12.28 7.08
N ASP A 355 -9.75 11.70 6.59
CA ASP A 355 -9.30 11.87 5.22
C ASP A 355 -10.04 10.91 4.27
N VAL A 356 -10.77 11.46 3.31
CA VAL A 356 -11.58 10.66 2.38
C VAL A 356 -10.71 9.84 1.43
N GLY A 357 -9.56 10.36 0.99
CA GLY A 357 -8.66 9.67 0.07
C GLY A 357 -8.09 8.42 0.72
N VAL A 358 -7.54 8.58 1.92
CA VAL A 358 -6.98 7.49 2.74
C VAL A 358 -8.05 6.42 3.01
N ILE A 359 -9.28 6.83 3.33
CA ILE A 359 -10.37 5.87 3.52
C ILE A 359 -10.63 5.10 2.23
N THR A 360 -10.78 5.75 1.07
CA THR A 360 -11.20 5.07 -0.16
C THR A 360 -10.18 4.09 -0.73
N GLU A 361 -8.89 4.34 -0.51
CA GLU A 361 -7.80 3.52 -1.04
C GLU A 361 -7.49 2.31 -0.15
N SER A 362 -7.76 2.43 1.15
CA SER A 362 -7.48 1.42 2.18
C SER A 362 -8.34 0.15 2.02
N LEU A 363 -7.79 -1.01 2.41
CA LEU A 363 -8.55 -2.24 2.60
C LEU A 363 -9.64 -2.04 3.66
N TYR A 364 -9.34 -1.32 4.73
CA TYR A 364 -10.30 -0.95 5.76
C TYR A 364 -11.53 -0.23 5.19
N GLY A 365 -11.33 0.78 4.34
CA GLY A 365 -12.42 1.49 3.69
C GLY A 365 -13.18 0.64 2.66
N LYS A 366 -12.50 -0.23 1.91
CA LYS A 366 -13.15 -1.23 1.04
C LYS A 366 -14.08 -2.16 1.84
N LEU A 367 -13.68 -2.56 3.06
CA LEU A 367 -14.53 -3.35 3.97
C LEU A 367 -15.71 -2.54 4.50
N ILE A 368 -15.54 -1.24 4.81
CA ILE A 368 -16.66 -0.35 5.16
C ILE A 368 -17.66 -0.23 4.02
N ILE A 369 -17.20 -0.01 2.79
CA ILE A 369 -18.06 0.08 1.60
C ILE A 369 -18.84 -1.23 1.46
N THR A 370 -18.17 -2.38 1.59
CA THR A 370 -18.81 -3.70 1.57
C THR A 370 -19.87 -3.84 2.67
N LYS A 371 -19.56 -3.40 3.90
CA LYS A 371 -20.50 -3.37 5.04
C LYS A 371 -21.74 -2.52 4.72
N ILE A 372 -21.56 -1.33 4.13
CA ILE A 372 -22.64 -0.41 3.75
C ILE A 372 -23.51 -1.02 2.64
N VAL A 373 -22.91 -1.64 1.63
CA VAL A 373 -23.63 -2.31 0.54
C VAL A 373 -24.49 -3.46 1.07
N LEU A 374 -23.91 -4.35 1.88
CA LEU A 374 -24.63 -5.47 2.50
C LEU A 374 -25.77 -4.98 3.40
N ALA A 375 -25.52 -3.97 4.25
CA ALA A 375 -26.53 -3.37 5.10
C ALA A 375 -27.67 -2.74 4.27
N SER A 376 -27.36 -2.07 3.16
CA SER A 376 -28.34 -1.46 2.25
C SER A 376 -29.23 -2.51 1.59
N ILE A 377 -28.66 -3.64 1.15
CA ILE A 377 -29.43 -4.78 0.62
C ILE A 377 -30.39 -5.32 1.69
N MET A 378 -29.92 -5.49 2.92
CA MET A 378 -30.76 -5.96 4.03
C MET A 378 -31.90 -4.98 4.34
N VAL A 379 -31.63 -3.67 4.36
CA VAL A 379 -32.66 -2.64 4.56
C VAL A 379 -33.69 -2.68 3.42
N GLY A 380 -33.24 -2.83 2.17
CA GLY A 380 -34.12 -2.97 1.01
C GLY A 380 -35.04 -4.19 1.08
N LEU A 381 -34.50 -5.36 1.46
CA LEU A 381 -35.28 -6.58 1.66
C LEU A 381 -36.31 -6.42 2.80
N GLY A 382 -35.88 -5.87 3.94
CA GLY A 382 -36.76 -5.60 5.07
C GLY A 382 -37.89 -4.62 4.73
N GLY A 383 -37.59 -3.59 3.94
CA GLY A 383 -38.56 -2.64 3.39
C GLY A 383 -39.57 -3.31 2.45
N TYR A 384 -39.09 -4.17 1.54
CA TYR A 384 -39.95 -4.97 0.65
C TYR A 384 -40.88 -5.90 1.44
N LEU A 385 -40.35 -6.57 2.47
CA LEU A 385 -41.11 -7.44 3.35
C LEU A 385 -42.20 -6.66 4.10
N GLN A 386 -41.85 -5.51 4.67
CA GLN A 386 -42.80 -4.64 5.37
C GLN A 386 -43.92 -4.17 4.44
N LEU A 387 -43.59 -3.69 3.23
CA LEU A 387 -44.58 -3.25 2.24
C LEU A 387 -45.53 -4.38 1.84
N THR A 388 -44.99 -5.58 1.65
CA THR A 388 -45.77 -6.77 1.28
C THR A 388 -46.75 -7.15 2.39
N VAL A 389 -46.28 -7.16 3.65
CA VAL A 389 -47.11 -7.47 4.83
C VAL A 389 -48.18 -6.40 5.03
N SER A 390 -47.82 -5.11 5.01
CA SER A 390 -48.78 -4.01 5.15
C SER A 390 -49.82 -4.00 4.03
N GLY A 391 -49.43 -4.32 2.79
CA GLY A 391 -50.34 -4.47 1.66
C GLY A 391 -51.32 -5.65 1.84
N ALA A 392 -50.83 -6.79 2.33
CA ALA A 392 -51.65 -7.96 2.61
C ALA A 392 -52.67 -7.70 3.74
N ILE A 393 -52.23 -7.02 4.81
CA ILE A 393 -53.08 -6.55 5.92
C ILE A 393 -54.20 -5.64 5.39
N LYS A 394 -53.86 -4.66 4.54
CA LYS A 394 -54.84 -3.74 3.93
C LYS A 394 -55.86 -4.47 3.05
N ARG A 395 -55.45 -5.53 2.35
CA ARG A 395 -56.31 -6.34 1.45
C ARG A 395 -57.05 -7.49 2.16
N ARG A 396 -56.87 -7.67 3.48
CA ARG A 396 -57.38 -8.82 4.27
C ARG A 396 -56.99 -10.19 3.70
N GLN A 397 -55.85 -10.30 3.01
CA GLN A 397 -55.36 -11.55 2.44
C GLN A 397 -54.32 -12.19 3.38
N ILE A 398 -54.73 -13.25 4.08
CA ILE A 398 -54.04 -13.86 5.22
C ILE A 398 -53.10 -15.00 4.74
N GLN A 399 -52.19 -14.74 3.79
CA GLN A 399 -51.18 -15.73 3.34
C GLN A 399 -49.77 -15.14 3.41
N VAL A 400 -49.40 -14.68 4.60
CA VAL A 400 -48.13 -14.02 4.90
C VAL A 400 -47.11 -15.07 5.40
N PHE A 401 -47.54 -16.02 6.21
CA PHE A 401 -46.67 -16.94 6.94
C PHE A 401 -45.73 -17.75 6.02
N LYS A 402 -46.23 -18.31 4.93
CA LYS A 402 -45.41 -19.15 4.02
C LYS A 402 -44.41 -18.36 3.19
N LYS A 403 -44.76 -17.14 2.76
CA LYS A 403 -43.90 -16.28 1.93
C LYS A 403 -42.72 -15.71 2.72
N MET A 404 -42.90 -15.45 4.01
CA MET A 404 -41.87 -14.82 4.85
C MET A 404 -40.68 -15.72 5.18
N ARG A 405 -40.86 -17.05 5.19
CA ARG A 405 -39.82 -17.98 5.66
C ARG A 405 -38.53 -17.89 4.85
N GLN A 406 -38.64 -17.77 3.52
CA GLN A 406 -37.47 -17.71 2.65
C GLN A 406 -36.76 -16.36 2.77
N THR A 407 -37.51 -15.26 2.72
CA THR A 407 -36.95 -13.90 2.83
C THR A 407 -36.22 -13.69 4.16
N LEU A 408 -36.82 -14.09 5.30
CA LEU A 408 -36.18 -13.95 6.62
C LEU A 408 -34.89 -14.77 6.76
N ARG A 409 -34.78 -15.91 6.08
CA ARG A 409 -33.56 -16.73 6.08
C ARG A 409 -32.45 -16.07 5.27
N VAL A 410 -32.79 -15.50 4.12
CA VAL A 410 -31.85 -14.76 3.28
C VAL A 410 -31.36 -13.51 4.02
N GLU A 411 -32.26 -12.72 4.61
CA GLU A 411 -31.89 -11.54 5.41
C GLU A 411 -31.01 -11.91 6.60
N PHE A 412 -31.34 -12.98 7.34
CA PHE A 412 -30.51 -13.43 8.46
C PHE A 412 -29.13 -13.91 7.98
N ALA A 413 -29.06 -14.66 6.87
CA ALA A 413 -27.79 -15.11 6.31
C ALA A 413 -26.91 -13.93 5.88
N LEU A 414 -27.48 -12.91 5.23
CA LEU A 414 -26.78 -11.66 4.91
C LEU A 414 -26.27 -10.95 6.17
N GLY A 415 -27.07 -10.94 7.24
CA GLY A 415 -26.66 -10.39 8.53
C GLY A 415 -25.47 -11.14 9.15
N ILE A 416 -25.40 -12.46 9.00
CA ILE A 416 -24.23 -13.25 9.44
C ILE A 416 -23.00 -12.94 8.57
N VAL A 417 -23.15 -12.82 7.25
CA VAL A 417 -22.05 -12.41 6.36
C VAL A 417 -21.54 -11.02 6.72
N LEU A 418 -22.45 -10.08 7.01
CA LEU A 418 -22.12 -8.73 7.48
C LEU A 418 -21.28 -8.76 8.76
N LEU A 419 -21.62 -9.63 9.73
CA LEU A 419 -20.81 -9.81 10.94
C LEU A 419 -19.43 -10.41 10.66
N GLY A 420 -19.28 -11.21 9.60
CA GLY A 420 -17.98 -11.69 9.11
C GLY A 420 -17.10 -10.54 8.62
N VAL A 421 -17.65 -9.64 7.80
CA VAL A 421 -16.95 -8.43 7.34
C VAL A 421 -16.56 -7.55 8.52
N VAL A 422 -17.46 -7.37 9.50
CA VAL A 422 -17.16 -6.61 10.73
C VAL A 422 -16.04 -7.28 11.54
N ALA A 423 -15.99 -8.62 11.63
CA ALA A 423 -14.93 -9.31 12.34
C ALA A 423 -13.55 -9.11 11.71
N VAL A 424 -13.48 -9.04 10.38
CA VAL A 424 -12.27 -8.67 9.63
C VAL A 424 -11.91 -7.21 9.90
N LEU A 425 -12.88 -6.30 9.83
CA LEU A 425 -12.67 -4.86 10.02
C LEU A 425 -12.16 -4.51 11.43
N ILE A 426 -12.67 -5.14 12.49
CA ILE A 426 -12.19 -4.91 13.87
C ILE A 426 -10.78 -5.51 14.07
N ASN A 427 -10.36 -6.48 13.26
CA ASN A 427 -9.00 -7.03 13.30
C ASN A 427 -8.01 -6.22 12.44
N GLY A 428 -8.48 -5.73 11.30
CA GLY A 428 -7.64 -4.98 10.36
C GLY A 428 -7.11 -3.68 10.92
N THR A 429 -5.96 -3.28 10.40
CA THR A 429 -5.32 -1.98 10.61
C THR A 429 -6.25 -0.82 10.21
N LEU A 430 -6.11 0.34 10.87
CA LEU A 430 -6.86 1.54 10.49
C LEU A 430 -6.33 2.08 9.14
N PRO A 431 -7.14 2.85 8.36
CA PRO A 431 -6.74 3.35 7.05
C PRO A 431 -5.38 4.07 7.03
N SER A 432 -5.12 4.90 8.03
CA SER A 432 -3.85 5.62 8.22
C SER A 432 -2.63 4.72 8.40
N GLY A 433 -2.81 3.49 8.91
CA GLY A 433 -1.75 2.50 9.05
C GLY A 433 -1.59 1.55 7.86
N GLU A 434 -2.55 1.54 6.93
CA GLU A 434 -2.55 0.70 5.71
C GLU A 434 -1.88 1.39 4.53
N ILE A 435 -1.91 2.71 4.51
CA ILE A 435 -1.40 3.53 3.42
C ILE A 435 -0.26 4.36 4.00
N GLU A 436 0.98 4.09 3.60
CA GLU A 436 1.96 5.17 3.57
C GLU A 436 1.39 6.21 2.62
N SER A 437 0.73 7.26 3.14
CA SER A 437 0.02 8.23 2.32
C SER A 437 0.96 8.70 1.21
N ASP A 438 0.49 8.63 -0.05
CA ASP A 438 1.23 9.01 -1.26
C ASP A 438 2.19 10.15 -0.94
N THR A 439 3.49 9.86 -1.08
CA THR A 439 4.51 10.89 -1.02
C THR A 439 4.16 11.88 -2.13
N MET A 440 3.61 13.03 -1.76
CA MET A 440 3.30 14.06 -2.74
C MET A 440 4.62 14.76 -3.05
N MET A 441 5.16 14.44 -4.21
CA MET A 441 6.29 15.14 -4.82
C MET A 441 5.76 15.97 -5.98
N ASP A 442 5.92 17.29 -5.87
CA ASP A 442 5.80 18.24 -6.96
C ASP A 442 7.17 18.92 -7.15
N SER A 443 7.37 19.67 -8.23
CA SER A 443 8.69 20.10 -8.73
C SER A 443 9.64 20.69 -7.68
N ASP A 444 9.11 21.33 -6.64
CA ASP A 444 9.85 21.87 -5.50
C ASP A 444 9.14 21.62 -4.15
N TYR A 445 8.27 20.62 -4.04
CA TYR A 445 7.52 20.37 -2.79
C TYR A 445 7.48 18.89 -2.46
N PHE A 446 7.73 18.56 -1.19
CA PHE A 446 7.62 17.20 -0.68
C PHE A 446 6.76 17.17 0.57
N ARG A 447 5.80 16.24 0.62
CA ARG A 447 4.99 15.96 1.81
C ARG A 447 4.86 14.46 2.02
N THR A 448 5.05 14.04 3.25
CA THR A 448 4.84 12.65 3.68
C THR A 448 4.22 12.59 5.06
N VAL A 449 3.49 11.51 5.34
CA VAL A 449 3.01 11.21 6.69
C VAL A 449 3.60 9.87 7.11
N LYS A 450 4.31 9.86 8.23
CA LYS A 450 4.87 8.66 8.85
C LYS A 450 4.25 8.44 10.22
N PHE A 451 4.28 7.20 10.66
CA PHE A 451 3.68 6.79 11.93
C PHE A 451 4.68 5.98 12.73
N THR A 452 4.69 6.22 14.03
CA THR A 452 5.25 5.35 15.06
C THR A 452 4.10 4.68 15.81
N GLU A 453 4.38 3.98 16.92
CA GLU A 453 3.34 3.33 17.71
C GLU A 453 2.30 4.31 18.26
N ASN A 454 2.71 5.52 18.66
CA ASN A 454 1.81 6.49 19.29
C ASN A 454 1.74 7.84 18.55
N THR A 455 2.68 8.15 17.67
CA THR A 455 2.76 9.46 16.99
C THR A 455 2.56 9.36 15.49
N LYS A 456 1.75 10.27 14.96
CA LYS A 456 1.68 10.64 13.56
C LYS A 456 2.63 11.82 13.31
N PHE A 457 3.55 11.68 12.38
CA PHE A 457 4.45 12.72 11.88
C PHE A 457 4.00 13.15 10.48
N GLU A 458 3.53 14.37 10.32
CA GLU A 458 3.36 15.01 9.01
C GLU A 458 4.61 15.84 8.73
N ILE A 459 5.37 15.49 7.69
CA ILE A 459 6.66 16.11 7.36
C ILE A 459 6.57 16.71 5.97
N GLU A 460 6.93 17.98 5.87
CA GLU A 460 6.93 18.76 4.62
C GLU A 460 8.29 19.39 4.39
N LEU A 461 8.73 19.45 3.14
CA LEU A 461 9.93 20.14 2.69
C LEU A 461 9.58 21.10 1.55
N GLU A 462 9.95 22.38 1.71
CA GLU A 462 9.75 23.43 0.70
C GLU A 462 10.93 24.44 0.70
N PRO A 463 11.67 24.61 -0.42
CA PRO A 463 11.61 23.76 -1.60
C PRO A 463 12.01 22.31 -1.26
N TYR A 464 11.83 21.38 -2.20
CA TYR A 464 12.39 20.04 -2.13
C TYR A 464 13.53 19.90 -3.14
N THR A 465 14.68 20.49 -2.83
CA THR A 465 15.79 20.59 -3.78
C THR A 465 17.17 20.65 -3.10
N MET A 466 18.22 20.65 -3.91
CA MET A 466 19.59 20.86 -3.43
C MET A 466 19.77 22.30 -2.89
N GLY A 467 20.34 22.43 -1.70
CA GLY A 467 20.59 23.70 -1.01
C GLY A 467 19.82 23.84 0.29
N LEU A 468 19.38 25.07 0.58
CA LEU A 468 18.57 25.39 1.75
C LEU A 468 17.09 25.06 1.50
N ASN A 469 16.48 24.29 2.40
CA ASN A 469 15.09 23.85 2.36
C ASN A 469 14.44 24.16 3.71
N GLY A 470 13.19 24.63 3.70
CA GLY A 470 12.37 24.69 4.90
C GLY A 470 11.83 23.30 5.21
N ILE A 471 11.98 22.85 6.46
CA ILE A 471 11.40 21.60 6.94
C ILE A 471 10.34 21.91 7.99
N TYR A 472 9.15 21.37 7.78
CA TYR A 472 7.99 21.57 8.64
C TYR A 472 7.51 20.22 9.13
N VAL A 473 7.40 20.08 10.45
CA VAL A 473 7.01 18.82 11.09
C VAL A 473 5.85 19.08 12.03
N LYS A 474 4.76 18.37 11.81
CA LYS A 474 3.61 18.34 12.71
C LYS A 474 3.45 16.96 13.32
N THR A 475 3.49 16.92 14.64
CA THR A 475 3.29 15.70 15.43
C THR A 475 1.92 15.73 16.08
N SER A 476 1.23 14.60 16.03
CA SER A 476 -0.03 14.38 16.75
C SER A 476 -0.09 12.93 17.21
N ASN A 477 -0.91 12.63 18.21
CA ASN A 477 -1.27 11.24 18.50
C ASN A 477 -2.03 10.65 17.30
N LEU A 478 -2.17 9.32 17.24
CA LEU A 478 -2.88 8.65 16.13
C LEU A 478 -4.34 9.12 15.93
N ASP A 479 -4.96 9.71 16.95
CA ASP A 479 -6.31 10.28 16.91
C ASP A 479 -6.35 11.77 16.51
N GLY A 480 -5.20 12.35 16.16
CA GLY A 480 -5.03 13.75 15.78
C GLY A 480 -4.96 14.74 16.96
N SER A 481 -4.98 14.27 18.21
CA SER A 481 -4.77 15.14 19.37
C SER A 481 -3.29 15.55 19.53
N PRO A 482 -2.98 16.67 20.19
CA PRO A 482 -1.60 17.07 20.46
C PRO A 482 -0.86 16.03 21.31
N VAL A 483 0.43 15.82 21.02
CA VAL A 483 1.30 14.94 21.81
C VAL A 483 1.54 15.56 23.18
N GLU A 484 1.08 14.92 24.26
CA GLU A 484 1.29 15.42 25.63
C GLU A 484 2.77 15.27 26.04
N GLY A 485 3.32 16.30 26.70
CA GLY A 485 4.71 16.27 27.19
C GLY A 485 5.79 16.41 26.11
N GLN A 486 5.42 16.82 24.88
CA GLN A 486 6.38 17.12 23.83
C GLN A 486 7.21 18.36 24.18
N SER A 487 8.53 18.19 24.29
CA SER A 487 9.48 19.29 24.58
C SER A 487 10.01 19.96 23.32
N GLY A 488 10.05 19.23 22.19
CA GLY A 488 10.57 19.73 20.92
C GLY A 488 10.57 18.68 19.82
N ILE A 489 11.00 19.08 18.63
CA ILE A 489 11.30 18.18 17.52
C ILE A 489 12.75 18.42 17.10
N ASN A 490 13.51 17.34 17.01
CA ASN A 490 14.88 17.33 16.56
C ASN A 490 14.96 16.59 15.23
N ILE A 491 15.73 17.10 14.29
CA ILE A 491 15.99 16.43 13.02
C ILE A 491 17.45 16.04 12.96
N LYS A 492 17.77 14.87 12.39
CA LYS A 492 19.14 14.46 12.09
C LYS A 492 19.28 14.20 10.60
N VAL A 493 20.13 14.95 9.92
CA VAL A 493 20.35 14.85 8.48
C VAL A 493 21.71 14.21 8.22
N SER A 494 21.77 13.15 7.40
CA SER A 494 22.99 12.43 7.07
C SER A 494 23.05 11.97 5.62
N ASN A 495 24.24 11.63 5.14
CA ASN A 495 24.45 10.99 3.85
C ASN A 495 25.57 9.93 3.97
N PRO A 496 25.21 8.67 4.27
CA PRO A 496 26.21 7.60 4.47
C PRO A 496 27.07 7.34 3.24
N ALA A 497 26.50 7.43 2.03
CA ALA A 497 27.23 7.24 0.77
C ALA A 497 28.41 8.21 0.58
N ARG A 498 28.35 9.38 1.24
CA ARG A 498 29.42 10.39 1.24
C ARG A 498 30.13 10.53 2.59
N ASN A 499 29.95 9.58 3.51
CA ASN A 499 30.49 9.60 4.88
C ASN A 499 30.10 10.86 5.68
N ILE A 500 28.89 11.37 5.45
CA ILE A 500 28.34 12.50 6.22
C ILE A 500 27.54 11.93 7.38
N PHE A 501 28.11 12.07 8.58
CA PHE A 501 27.47 11.66 9.82
C PHE A 501 26.24 12.54 10.15
N PRO A 502 25.27 12.02 10.93
CA PRO A 502 24.07 12.76 11.28
C PRO A 502 24.37 14.10 11.96
N LEU A 503 23.94 15.19 11.32
CA LEU A 503 23.92 16.52 11.88
C LEU A 503 22.55 16.77 12.52
N SER A 504 22.53 17.00 13.83
CA SER A 504 21.30 17.26 14.58
C SER A 504 20.94 18.75 14.63
N MET A 505 19.66 19.07 14.47
CA MET A 505 19.09 20.42 14.59
C MET A 505 17.73 20.36 15.26
N GLU A 506 17.52 21.22 16.25
CA GLU A 506 16.21 21.40 16.88
C GLU A 506 15.34 22.35 16.05
N LEU A 507 14.09 21.97 15.80
CA LEU A 507 13.11 22.79 15.08
C LEU A 507 12.45 23.80 16.03
N GLU A 508 12.17 24.99 15.52
CA GLU A 508 11.47 26.04 16.25
C GLU A 508 9.95 25.85 16.19
N PRO A 509 9.23 26.04 17.30
CA PRO A 509 7.76 25.94 17.29
C PRO A 509 7.13 27.06 16.45
N SER A 510 6.25 26.68 15.54
CA SER A 510 5.41 27.52 14.69
C SER A 510 3.92 27.21 14.94
N VAL A 511 2.98 27.97 14.38
CA VAL A 511 1.55 27.80 14.69
C VAL A 511 1.07 26.40 14.26
N ASP A 512 0.78 25.55 15.25
CA ASP A 512 0.35 24.13 15.12
C ASP A 512 1.38 23.16 14.46
N GLU A 513 2.66 23.54 14.37
CA GLU A 513 3.75 22.73 13.79
C GLU A 513 5.13 23.16 14.31
N TYR A 514 6.20 22.45 13.97
CA TYR A 514 7.60 22.85 14.17
C TYR A 514 8.26 23.12 12.83
N ALA A 515 9.07 24.17 12.75
CA ALA A 515 9.72 24.60 11.52
C ALA A 515 11.22 24.79 11.73
N GLY A 516 12.01 24.48 10.71
CA GLY A 516 13.44 24.74 10.71
C GLY A 516 14.02 24.67 9.31
N GLU A 517 15.35 24.56 9.24
CA GLU A 517 16.08 24.58 7.98
C GLU A 517 16.86 23.27 7.79
N ALA A 518 16.65 22.61 6.65
CA ALA A 518 17.44 21.46 6.25
C ALA A 518 18.35 21.85 5.07
N VAL A 519 19.64 21.59 5.18
CA VAL A 519 20.62 21.87 4.12
C VAL A 519 21.05 20.57 3.45
N PHE A 520 20.67 20.41 2.18
CA PHE A 520 21.11 19.30 1.34
C PHE A 520 22.18 19.79 0.39
N GLY A 521 23.45 19.62 0.77
CA GLY A 521 24.58 20.27 0.08
C GLY A 521 24.84 19.79 -1.35
N PHE A 522 24.28 18.66 -1.76
CA PHE A 522 24.45 18.06 -3.09
C PHE A 522 23.30 17.10 -3.39
N ALA A 523 23.16 16.74 -4.67
CA ALA A 523 22.18 15.77 -5.13
C ALA A 523 22.52 14.33 -4.72
N GLY A 524 21.51 13.52 -4.44
CA GLY A 524 21.60 12.14 -4.01
C GLY A 524 20.63 11.83 -2.87
N THR A 525 20.64 10.59 -2.40
CA THR A 525 19.74 10.16 -1.32
C THR A 525 20.27 10.60 0.04
N TRP A 526 19.51 11.47 0.71
CA TRP A 526 19.77 11.90 2.08
C TRP A 526 18.90 11.12 3.06
N ILE A 527 19.43 10.87 4.25
CA ILE A 527 18.67 10.26 5.35
C ILE A 527 18.31 11.37 6.33
N VAL A 528 17.02 11.54 6.59
CA VAL A 528 16.49 12.51 7.56
C VAL A 528 15.73 11.76 8.64
N GLU A 529 16.29 11.70 9.83
CA GLU A 529 15.59 11.24 11.03
C GLU A 529 14.84 12.42 11.65
N VAL A 530 13.55 12.26 11.93
CA VAL A 530 12.73 13.25 12.62
C VAL A 530 12.32 12.66 13.96
N GLU A 531 12.82 13.24 15.04
CA GLU A 531 12.68 12.79 16.42
C GLU A 531 11.77 13.75 17.20
N SER A 532 10.65 13.24 17.71
CA SER A 532 9.82 13.95 18.68
C SER A 532 10.37 13.73 20.08
N GLN A 533 10.83 14.80 20.72
CA GLN A 533 11.36 14.75 22.09
C GLN A 533 10.25 14.90 23.12
N ARG A 534 10.25 14.05 24.16
CA ARG A 534 9.22 14.03 25.21
C ARG A 534 9.85 14.12 26.60
N GLU A 535 9.21 14.86 27.51
CA GLU A 535 9.76 15.12 28.86
C GLU A 535 9.65 13.93 29.83
N GLN A 536 8.64 13.08 29.64
CA GLN A 536 8.32 11.97 30.56
C GLN A 536 8.31 10.60 29.88
N GLU A 537 8.18 10.58 28.55
CA GLU A 537 8.05 9.41 27.69
C GLU A 537 9.31 9.22 26.84
N GLY A 538 9.53 8.05 26.25
CA GLY A 538 10.62 7.85 25.28
C GLY A 538 10.45 8.73 24.05
N ASN A 539 11.57 9.20 23.48
CA ASN A 539 11.53 9.87 22.18
C ASN A 539 11.04 8.89 21.12
N GLU A 540 10.22 9.38 20.20
CA GLU A 540 9.79 8.61 19.03
C GLU A 540 10.40 9.25 17.78
N SER A 541 10.92 8.45 16.86
CA SER A 541 11.48 8.98 15.62
C SER A 541 11.04 8.20 14.39
N VAL A 542 11.05 8.90 13.26
CA VAL A 542 10.81 8.34 11.92
C VAL A 542 11.99 8.66 11.03
N ILE A 543 12.37 7.73 10.16
CA ILE A 543 13.48 7.89 9.23
C ILE A 543 12.92 8.04 7.81
N LEU A 544 13.35 9.10 7.13
CA LEU A 544 13.05 9.38 5.73
C LEU A 544 14.29 9.16 4.87
N ARG A 545 14.12 8.50 3.72
CA ARG A 545 15.12 8.43 2.65
C ARG A 545 14.67 9.34 1.52
N LEU A 546 15.39 10.44 1.31
CA LEU A 546 14.98 11.53 0.44
C LEU A 546 15.94 11.64 -0.74
N PRO A 547 15.52 11.28 -1.97
CA PRO A 547 16.29 11.53 -3.17
C PRO A 547 16.26 13.03 -3.51
N ILE A 548 17.32 13.76 -3.17
CA ILE A 548 17.43 15.19 -3.43
C ILE A 548 18.08 15.41 -4.79
N LYS A 549 17.47 16.23 -5.64
CA LYS A 549 18.05 16.67 -6.91
C LYS A 549 17.87 18.18 -7.12
N PRO A 550 18.65 18.83 -7.99
CA PRO A 550 18.49 20.24 -8.25
C PRO A 550 17.20 20.51 -9.04
N SER A 551 16.50 21.57 -8.67
CA SER A 551 15.33 22.06 -9.40
C SER A 551 15.71 22.38 -10.84
N ILE A 552 14.84 22.01 -11.79
CA ILE A 552 15.09 22.12 -13.23
C ILE A 552 15.48 23.54 -13.67
N ASP A 553 14.91 24.56 -13.03
CA ASP A 553 15.18 25.98 -13.30
C ASP A 553 16.56 26.44 -12.82
N ARG A 554 17.16 25.70 -11.88
CA ARG A 554 18.48 26.00 -11.29
C ARG A 554 19.61 25.24 -11.99
N ILE A 555 19.29 24.32 -12.90
CA ILE A 555 20.24 23.63 -13.76
C ILE A 555 20.59 24.55 -14.95
N THR A 556 21.88 24.87 -15.09
CA THR A 556 22.43 25.58 -16.25
C THR A 556 23.14 24.59 -17.15
N ALA A 557 22.68 24.46 -18.39
CA ALA A 557 23.29 23.63 -19.41
C ALA A 557 24.13 24.47 -20.37
N THR A 558 25.39 24.09 -20.55
CA THR A 558 26.31 24.72 -21.52
C THR A 558 26.67 23.70 -22.58
N ILE A 559 26.51 24.07 -23.86
CA ILE A 559 26.87 23.23 -25.01
C ILE A 559 28.25 23.65 -25.51
N THR A 560 29.17 22.70 -25.58
CA THR A 560 30.51 22.86 -26.17
C THR A 560 30.58 22.00 -27.43
N GLU A 561 30.86 22.63 -28.57
CA GLU A 561 30.92 21.95 -29.87
C GLU A 561 32.38 21.72 -30.31
N TYR A 562 32.63 20.60 -30.98
CA TYR A 562 33.90 20.15 -31.50
C TYR A 562 33.76 19.84 -32.99
N ASP A 563 34.51 20.54 -33.83
CA ASP A 563 34.52 20.30 -35.28
C ASP A 563 35.26 18.99 -35.60
N LEU A 564 34.65 18.14 -36.43
CA LEU A 564 35.34 16.96 -36.95
C LEU A 564 36.44 17.38 -37.94
N PRO A 565 37.62 16.72 -37.93
CA PRO A 565 38.78 17.14 -38.72
C PRO A 565 38.61 16.96 -40.22
N GLN A 566 37.62 16.17 -40.66
CA GLN A 566 37.27 15.94 -42.06
C GLN A 566 35.75 16.04 -42.22
N SER A 567 35.29 16.31 -43.44
CA SER A 567 33.85 16.28 -43.77
C SER A 567 33.29 14.89 -43.46
N ALA A 568 32.30 14.83 -42.59
CA ALA A 568 31.56 13.64 -42.19
C ALA A 568 30.06 13.99 -42.08
N ASN A 569 29.24 12.96 -41.83
CA ASN A 569 27.83 13.12 -41.48
C ASN A 569 27.55 12.41 -40.15
N PRO A 570 28.14 12.84 -39.03
CA PRO A 570 28.14 12.04 -37.79
C PRO A 570 26.71 11.72 -37.34
N LEU A 571 26.38 10.45 -37.11
CA LEU A 571 24.99 10.03 -36.84
C LEU A 571 24.77 9.51 -35.42
N TYR A 572 25.47 8.46 -35.01
CA TYR A 572 25.20 7.76 -33.76
C TYR A 572 26.42 7.82 -32.83
N PRO A 573 26.34 8.53 -31.68
CA PRO A 573 27.39 8.53 -30.68
C PRO A 573 27.22 7.36 -29.69
N LEU A 574 28.33 6.74 -29.31
CA LEU A 574 28.41 5.68 -28.31
C LEU A 574 29.57 5.97 -27.36
N TYR A 575 29.30 6.10 -26.07
CA TYR A 575 30.37 6.20 -25.08
C TYR A 575 30.92 4.81 -24.73
N HIS A 576 32.24 4.65 -24.81
CA HIS A 576 32.94 3.45 -24.32
C HIS A 576 34.44 3.75 -24.11
N ASP A 577 35.04 3.18 -23.06
CA ASP A 577 36.46 3.32 -22.70
C ASP A 577 36.99 4.77 -22.75
N ASN A 578 36.27 5.70 -22.12
CA ASN A 578 36.63 7.13 -22.09
C ASN A 578 36.78 7.78 -23.47
N LYS A 579 36.06 7.25 -24.48
CA LYS A 579 35.93 7.80 -25.82
C LYS A 579 34.45 7.91 -26.22
N ILE A 580 34.13 8.87 -27.10
CA ILE A 580 32.88 8.85 -27.88
C ILE A 580 33.19 8.25 -29.25
N TRP A 581 32.65 7.08 -29.51
CA TRP A 581 32.62 6.46 -30.83
C TRP A 581 31.47 7.04 -31.63
N ILE A 582 31.70 7.35 -32.91
CA ILE A 582 30.72 8.03 -33.77
C ILE A 582 30.68 7.34 -35.13
N SER A 583 29.47 6.98 -35.55
CA SER A 583 29.23 6.46 -36.90
C SER A 583 29.18 7.56 -37.95
N ASP A 584 29.45 7.19 -39.20
CA ASP A 584 29.49 8.09 -40.34
C ASP A 584 28.77 7.47 -41.55
N PRO A 585 27.51 7.84 -41.84
CA PRO A 585 26.77 7.39 -43.00
C PRO A 585 27.33 7.89 -44.33
N SER A 586 28.31 8.81 -44.33
CA SER A 586 28.89 9.36 -45.55
C SER A 586 30.12 8.59 -46.06
N ALA A 587 30.72 7.71 -45.25
CA ALA A 587 31.91 6.95 -45.59
C ALA A 587 32.04 5.67 -44.76
N PRO A 588 32.75 4.63 -45.24
CA PRO A 588 32.95 3.38 -44.49
C PRO A 588 34.02 3.55 -43.40
N ARG A 589 33.68 4.32 -42.37
CA ARG A 589 34.56 4.58 -41.23
C ARG A 589 33.80 4.74 -39.92
N LEU A 590 34.54 4.65 -38.83
CA LEU A 590 34.14 5.07 -37.48
C LEU A 590 35.08 6.17 -37.00
N TRP A 591 34.56 7.11 -36.23
CA TRP A 591 35.36 8.08 -35.50
C TRP A 591 35.42 7.70 -34.03
N SER A 592 36.52 8.03 -33.37
CA SER A 592 36.59 8.07 -31.91
C SER A 592 37.07 9.45 -31.46
N PHE A 593 36.43 10.01 -30.44
CA PHE A 593 36.84 11.23 -29.77
C PHE A 593 37.30 10.90 -28.36
N ASP A 594 38.58 11.16 -28.05
CA ASP A 594 39.16 10.86 -26.74
C ASP A 594 38.86 11.98 -25.74
N LEU A 595 38.21 11.65 -24.62
CA LEU A 595 37.78 12.65 -23.63
C LEU A 595 38.94 13.26 -22.82
N THR A 596 40.12 12.67 -22.86
CA THR A 596 41.31 13.17 -22.13
C THR A 596 42.06 14.18 -22.97
N THR A 597 42.28 13.86 -24.24
CA THR A 597 43.08 14.66 -25.19
C THR A 597 42.23 15.64 -25.99
N ASN A 598 40.91 15.39 -26.10
CA ASN A 598 39.99 16.06 -27.01
C ASN A 598 40.41 15.96 -28.49
N GLU A 599 40.98 14.81 -28.88
CA GLU A 599 41.42 14.55 -30.24
C GLU A 599 40.53 13.50 -30.92
N PHE A 600 40.32 13.67 -32.23
CA PHE A 600 39.60 12.73 -33.08
C PHE A 600 40.57 11.76 -33.77
N GLU A 601 40.17 10.50 -33.85
CA GLU A 601 40.80 9.45 -34.64
C GLU A 601 39.76 8.80 -35.57
N SER A 602 40.17 8.38 -36.77
CA SER A 602 39.29 7.73 -37.74
C SER A 602 39.77 6.34 -38.11
N PHE A 603 38.85 5.39 -38.16
CA PHE A 603 39.10 3.98 -38.49
C PHE A 603 38.30 3.63 -39.75
N THR A 604 38.98 3.28 -40.85
CA THR A 604 38.32 2.97 -42.13
C THR A 604 38.28 1.47 -42.37
N PHE A 605 37.20 0.98 -42.98
CA PHE A 605 37.00 -0.43 -43.31
C PHE A 605 36.55 -0.62 -44.78
N ASP A 606 36.59 -1.86 -45.27
CA ASP A 606 36.20 -2.22 -46.64
C ASP A 606 34.70 -2.53 -46.74
N GLY A 607 33.87 -1.49 -46.58
CA GLY A 607 32.40 -1.56 -46.66
C GLY A 607 31.80 -0.30 -47.29
N ASN A 608 30.55 0.03 -46.98
CA ASN A 608 29.89 1.22 -47.56
C ASN A 608 29.77 2.39 -46.57
N LEU A 609 29.24 2.13 -45.37
CA LEU A 609 29.00 3.13 -44.34
C LEU A 609 28.82 2.49 -42.96
N SER A 610 28.77 3.32 -41.91
CA SER A 610 28.34 2.90 -40.57
C SER A 610 27.11 3.69 -40.12
N LEU A 611 26.12 3.05 -39.47
CA LEU A 611 24.91 3.72 -38.96
C LEU A 611 24.79 3.67 -37.43
N PHE A 612 24.39 2.53 -36.86
CA PHE A 612 24.18 2.37 -35.42
C PHE A 612 25.36 1.66 -34.80
N LEU A 613 25.65 1.96 -33.54
CA LEU A 613 26.78 1.39 -32.80
C LEU A 613 26.31 0.67 -31.54
N ALA A 614 27.01 -0.41 -31.19
CA ALA A 614 26.89 -1.07 -29.89
C ALA A 614 28.28 -1.56 -29.43
N VAL A 615 28.41 -1.94 -28.18
CA VAL A 615 29.66 -2.50 -27.63
C VAL A 615 29.38 -3.84 -26.98
N ASP A 616 30.30 -4.79 -27.15
CA ASP A 616 30.27 -6.07 -26.44
C ASP A 616 31.23 -6.10 -25.25
N ASP A 617 31.13 -7.16 -24.44
CA ASP A 617 31.97 -7.36 -23.25
C ASP A 617 33.47 -7.56 -23.55
N ASN A 618 33.84 -7.69 -24.83
CA ASN A 618 35.24 -7.78 -25.28
C ASN A 618 35.76 -6.44 -25.83
N ASP A 619 35.05 -5.34 -25.54
CA ASP A 619 35.35 -3.98 -25.99
C ASP A 619 35.29 -3.80 -27.53
N ASN A 620 34.61 -4.70 -28.25
CA ASN A 620 34.43 -4.54 -29.69
C ASN A 620 33.31 -3.55 -30.00
N ILE A 621 33.56 -2.63 -30.93
CA ILE A 621 32.57 -1.66 -31.38
C ILE A 621 31.83 -2.23 -32.59
N TRP A 622 30.63 -2.74 -32.34
CA TRP A 622 29.72 -3.27 -33.35
C TRP A 622 29.02 -2.15 -34.11
N PHE A 623 28.78 -2.35 -35.40
CA PHE A 623 28.10 -1.41 -36.27
C PHE A 623 27.29 -2.09 -37.38
N THR A 624 26.35 -1.35 -37.97
CA THR A 624 25.57 -1.80 -39.13
C THR A 624 26.03 -1.11 -40.42
N ASP A 625 26.24 -1.89 -41.48
CA ASP A 625 26.43 -1.40 -42.86
C ASP A 625 25.21 -1.81 -43.70
N ALA A 626 24.19 -0.94 -43.71
CA ALA A 626 22.91 -1.25 -44.33
C ALA A 626 23.00 -1.48 -45.86
N PRO A 627 23.67 -0.63 -46.67
CA PRO A 627 23.86 -0.91 -48.11
C PRO A 627 24.65 -2.20 -48.38
N GLY A 628 25.60 -2.53 -47.49
CA GLY A 628 26.37 -3.77 -47.56
C GLY A 628 25.61 -5.02 -47.14
N LYS A 629 24.43 -4.88 -46.52
CA LYS A 629 23.65 -5.98 -45.92
C LYS A 629 24.51 -6.81 -44.97
N GLN A 630 25.21 -6.14 -44.08
CA GLN A 630 26.14 -6.76 -43.17
C GLN A 630 26.19 -6.01 -41.84
N ILE A 631 26.52 -6.74 -40.78
CA ILE A 631 26.95 -6.17 -39.51
C ILE A 631 28.48 -6.28 -39.45
N GLY A 632 29.13 -5.45 -38.66
CA GLY A 632 30.56 -5.52 -38.47
C GLY A 632 30.97 -5.11 -37.07
N TYR A 633 32.21 -5.38 -36.72
CA TYR A 633 32.80 -4.87 -35.49
C TYR A 633 34.25 -4.44 -35.70
N LEU A 634 34.65 -3.43 -34.93
CA LEU A 634 36.02 -2.94 -34.80
C LEU A 634 36.58 -3.42 -33.47
N GLN A 635 37.80 -3.95 -33.49
CA GLN A 635 38.62 -4.16 -32.30
C GLN A 635 39.47 -2.92 -32.03
N PRO A 636 39.15 -2.07 -31.03
CA PRO A 636 39.84 -0.79 -30.83
C PRO A 636 41.34 -0.93 -30.59
N ASN A 637 41.75 -2.01 -29.91
CA ASN A 637 43.14 -2.28 -29.55
C ASN A 637 44.04 -2.59 -30.76
N THR A 638 43.49 -3.17 -31.82
CA THR A 638 44.23 -3.59 -33.01
C THR A 638 43.93 -2.71 -34.23
N GLY A 639 42.76 -2.04 -34.24
CA GLY A 639 42.23 -1.34 -35.40
C GLY A 639 41.66 -2.28 -36.47
N GLU A 640 41.54 -3.58 -36.19
CA GLU A 640 41.06 -4.57 -37.15
C GLU A 640 39.52 -4.60 -37.21
N PHE A 641 39.01 -4.73 -38.43
CA PHE A 641 37.58 -4.83 -38.71
C PHE A 641 37.21 -6.22 -39.18
N THR A 642 36.05 -6.70 -38.71
CA THR A 642 35.40 -7.92 -39.22
C THR A 642 34.02 -7.56 -39.72
N LEU A 643 33.67 -8.04 -40.93
CA LEU A 643 32.37 -7.83 -41.56
C LEU A 643 31.66 -9.18 -41.75
N ILE A 644 30.40 -9.23 -41.34
CA ILE A 644 29.59 -10.44 -41.27
C ILE A 644 28.31 -10.19 -42.08
N PRO A 645 28.15 -10.82 -43.26
CA PRO A 645 26.97 -10.64 -44.09
C PRO A 645 25.75 -11.28 -43.42
N ILE A 646 24.62 -10.57 -43.41
CA ILE A 646 23.36 -11.15 -42.91
C ILE A 646 22.81 -12.20 -43.89
N PRO A 647 22.02 -13.19 -43.41
CA PRO A 647 21.39 -14.15 -44.31
C PRO A 647 20.41 -13.48 -45.28
N GLU A 648 20.16 -14.13 -46.42
CA GLU A 648 19.11 -13.71 -47.35
C GLU A 648 17.74 -13.97 -46.72
N LEU A 649 16.91 -12.92 -46.64
CA LEU A 649 15.60 -12.96 -45.98
C LEU A 649 14.46 -12.87 -46.99
N GLU A 650 13.43 -13.69 -46.80
CA GLU A 650 12.20 -13.63 -47.58
C GLU A 650 11.31 -12.45 -47.14
N PRO A 651 10.54 -11.83 -48.07
CA PRO A 651 10.46 -12.16 -49.48
C PRO A 651 11.58 -11.50 -50.30
N ALA A 652 12.32 -12.25 -51.13
CA ALA A 652 13.55 -11.79 -51.79
C ALA A 652 13.41 -10.53 -52.69
N ASN A 653 12.20 -10.17 -53.11
CA ASN A 653 11.92 -8.98 -53.92
C ASN A 653 11.88 -7.67 -53.13
N ILE A 654 11.85 -7.74 -51.79
CA ILE A 654 11.96 -6.58 -50.91
C ILE A 654 13.42 -6.47 -50.47
N GLU A 655 13.99 -5.27 -50.48
CA GLU A 655 15.34 -5.04 -49.98
C GLU A 655 15.41 -5.21 -48.47
N SER A 656 16.47 -5.81 -47.93
CA SER A 656 16.70 -5.91 -46.48
C SER A 656 17.39 -4.63 -46.00
N VAL A 657 16.66 -3.79 -45.26
CA VAL A 657 17.20 -2.57 -44.65
C VAL A 657 17.50 -2.86 -43.19
N ILE A 658 18.79 -2.95 -42.87
CA ILE A 658 19.29 -3.10 -41.50
C ILE A 658 19.31 -1.71 -40.85
N THR A 659 18.79 -1.58 -39.64
CA THR A 659 18.79 -0.32 -38.91
C THR A 659 19.63 -0.43 -37.65
N THR A 660 19.03 -0.71 -36.51
CA THR A 660 19.71 -0.69 -35.21
C THR A 660 20.54 -1.96 -34.93
N ILE A 661 21.47 -1.86 -33.98
CA ILE A 661 22.27 -2.96 -33.45
C ILE A 661 22.36 -2.84 -31.93
N GLN A 662 22.24 -3.96 -31.23
CA GLN A 662 22.40 -4.08 -29.78
C GLN A 662 23.16 -5.36 -29.45
N VAL A 663 23.86 -5.37 -28.32
CA VAL A 663 24.53 -6.56 -27.79
C VAL A 663 23.85 -6.93 -26.48
N ASP A 664 23.41 -8.18 -26.33
CA ASP A 664 22.79 -8.66 -25.10
C ASP A 664 23.84 -8.98 -24.01
N HIS A 665 23.36 -9.25 -22.78
CA HIS A 665 24.22 -9.59 -21.65
C HIS A 665 25.05 -10.88 -21.82
N ASN A 666 24.79 -11.67 -22.87
CA ASN A 666 25.55 -12.88 -23.20
C ASN A 666 26.59 -12.62 -24.31
N GLY A 667 26.71 -11.37 -24.78
CA GLY A 667 27.62 -10.99 -25.86
C GLY A 667 27.12 -11.34 -27.27
N ASN A 668 25.82 -11.60 -27.45
CA ASN A 668 25.24 -11.87 -28.77
C ASN A 668 24.61 -10.62 -29.37
N VAL A 669 24.58 -10.58 -30.69
CA VAL A 669 24.23 -9.37 -31.44
C VAL A 669 22.81 -9.45 -31.97
N TRP A 670 22.04 -8.38 -31.76
CA TRP A 670 20.66 -8.24 -32.22
C TRP A 670 20.55 -7.08 -33.20
N THR A 671 19.85 -7.27 -34.32
CA THR A 671 19.65 -6.20 -35.30
C THR A 671 18.28 -6.27 -35.97
N ALA A 672 17.65 -5.12 -36.20
CA ALA A 672 16.37 -5.05 -36.88
C ALA A 672 16.55 -4.97 -38.40
N VAL A 673 15.76 -5.75 -39.14
CA VAL A 673 15.61 -5.65 -40.58
C VAL A 673 14.23 -5.07 -40.88
N THR A 674 14.15 -3.74 -40.84
CA THR A 674 12.91 -2.96 -40.79
C THR A 674 11.95 -3.28 -41.94
N THR A 675 12.44 -3.35 -43.17
CA THR A 675 11.60 -3.62 -44.36
C THR A 675 11.11 -5.06 -44.47
N LYS A 676 11.60 -5.96 -43.61
CA LYS A 676 11.26 -7.39 -43.60
C LYS A 676 10.42 -7.80 -42.41
N ASP A 677 10.10 -6.88 -41.51
CA ASP A 677 9.39 -7.18 -40.26
C ASP A 677 10.12 -8.26 -39.44
N VAL A 678 11.46 -8.21 -39.40
CA VAL A 678 12.30 -9.25 -38.77
C VAL A 678 13.31 -8.61 -37.82
N ILE A 679 13.55 -9.28 -36.69
CA ILE A 679 14.70 -9.07 -35.82
C ILE A 679 15.64 -10.27 -35.98
N LEU A 680 16.91 -10.00 -36.24
CA LEU A 680 17.97 -11.00 -36.34
C LEU A 680 18.73 -11.09 -35.02
N TYR A 681 19.01 -12.32 -34.61
CA TYR A 681 19.94 -12.67 -33.54
C TYR A 681 21.14 -13.35 -34.16
N TYR A 682 22.34 -12.92 -33.78
CA TYR A 682 23.61 -13.49 -34.18
C TYR A 682 24.35 -14.02 -32.96
N ASP A 683 24.47 -15.35 -32.89
CA ASP A 683 25.25 -16.05 -31.89
C ASP A 683 26.74 -15.89 -32.22
N THR A 684 27.42 -15.06 -31.44
CA THR A 684 28.83 -14.69 -31.68
C THR A 684 29.78 -15.85 -31.40
N GLN A 685 29.37 -16.85 -30.63
CA GLN A 685 30.20 -18.01 -30.29
C GLN A 685 30.14 -19.08 -31.36
N ASN A 686 28.96 -19.30 -31.94
CA ASN A 686 28.70 -20.36 -32.90
C ASN A 686 28.69 -19.89 -34.36
N ASP A 687 28.73 -18.58 -34.62
CA ASP A 687 28.65 -17.97 -35.96
C ASP A 687 27.35 -18.38 -36.69
N VAL A 688 26.21 -18.22 -36.01
CA VAL A 688 24.89 -18.62 -36.50
C VAL A 688 23.87 -17.50 -36.33
N PHE A 689 23.06 -17.28 -37.36
CA PHE A 689 21.91 -16.39 -37.32
C PHE A 689 20.61 -17.11 -37.00
N GLN A 690 19.77 -16.49 -36.18
CA GLN A 690 18.38 -16.83 -35.95
C GLN A 690 17.47 -15.64 -36.31
N THR A 691 16.29 -15.95 -36.85
CA THR A 691 15.30 -14.96 -37.28
C THR A 691 14.09 -14.97 -36.36
N PHE A 692 13.67 -13.79 -35.91
CA PHE A 692 12.42 -13.56 -35.20
C PHE A 692 11.49 -12.74 -36.10
N SER A 693 10.43 -13.37 -36.61
CA SER A 693 9.46 -12.70 -37.47
C SER A 693 8.39 -11.99 -36.64
N LEU A 694 8.13 -10.73 -36.98
CA LEU A 694 7.07 -9.91 -36.39
C LEU A 694 5.83 -9.90 -37.28
N GLU A 695 4.77 -9.24 -36.83
CA GLU A 695 3.58 -9.01 -37.64
C GLU A 695 3.92 -8.18 -38.89
N SER A 696 3.26 -8.48 -40.01
CA SER A 696 3.52 -7.78 -41.27
C SER A 696 3.12 -6.31 -41.16
N GLY A 697 4.02 -5.42 -41.58
CA GLY A 697 3.84 -3.97 -41.43
C GLY A 697 4.28 -3.43 -40.06
N SER A 698 4.93 -4.24 -39.24
CA SER A 698 5.47 -3.80 -37.95
C SER A 698 6.61 -2.80 -38.10
N PHE A 699 7.45 -2.90 -39.14
CA PHE A 699 8.62 -2.05 -39.37
C PHE A 699 9.46 -1.84 -38.10
N PRO A 700 10.17 -2.87 -37.59
CA PRO A 700 10.96 -2.73 -36.37
C PRO A 700 12.10 -1.74 -36.56
N LEU A 701 12.27 -0.79 -35.62
CA LEU A 701 13.22 0.33 -35.77
C LEU A 701 14.21 0.42 -34.60
N ALA A 702 13.71 0.54 -33.37
CA ALA A 702 14.55 0.63 -32.18
C ALA A 702 14.70 -0.74 -31.53
N LEU A 703 15.87 -0.96 -30.92
CA LEU A 703 16.15 -2.09 -30.04
C LEU A 703 16.79 -1.55 -28.76
N SER A 704 16.48 -2.15 -27.62
CA SER A 704 17.12 -1.85 -26.34
C SER A 704 17.16 -3.09 -25.46
N VAL A 705 18.22 -3.25 -24.67
CA VAL A 705 18.33 -4.35 -23.70
C VAL A 705 17.63 -3.92 -22.42
N GLY A 706 16.59 -4.66 -22.02
CA GLY A 706 15.86 -4.38 -20.80
C GLY A 706 16.61 -4.86 -19.55
N PRO A 707 16.20 -4.42 -18.34
CA PRO A 707 16.85 -4.80 -17.08
C PRO A 707 16.92 -6.31 -16.83
N GLN A 708 15.95 -7.07 -17.33
CA GLN A 708 15.90 -8.54 -17.23
C GLN A 708 16.70 -9.26 -18.33
N GLY A 709 17.43 -8.53 -19.18
CA GLY A 709 18.18 -9.08 -20.31
C GLY A 709 17.33 -9.46 -21.53
N ASN A 710 16.05 -9.07 -21.55
CA ASN A 710 15.16 -9.22 -22.71
C ASN A 710 15.45 -8.13 -23.76
N ILE A 711 15.24 -8.44 -25.04
CA ILE A 711 15.42 -7.48 -26.13
C ILE A 711 14.11 -6.79 -26.45
N TRP A 712 14.02 -5.51 -26.08
CA TRP A 712 12.89 -4.66 -26.39
C TRP A 712 13.00 -4.09 -27.79
N PHE A 713 11.87 -3.94 -28.45
CA PHE A 713 11.77 -3.38 -29.80
C PHE A 713 10.57 -2.46 -29.95
N THR A 714 10.68 -1.52 -30.89
CA THR A 714 9.53 -0.78 -31.39
C THR A 714 9.04 -1.41 -32.69
N ALA A 715 7.73 -1.49 -32.88
CA ALA A 715 7.09 -1.80 -34.16
C ALA A 715 6.49 -0.51 -34.72
N GLY A 716 7.35 0.31 -35.33
CA GLY A 716 7.04 1.69 -35.72
C GLY A 716 5.84 1.83 -36.64
N GLY A 717 5.61 0.85 -37.53
CA GLY A 717 4.48 0.87 -38.46
C GLY A 717 3.13 0.57 -37.83
N ASN A 718 3.11 -0.21 -36.75
CA ASN A 718 1.90 -0.54 -36.00
C ASN A 718 1.65 0.42 -34.83
N GLY A 719 2.70 1.11 -34.37
CA GLY A 719 2.64 1.95 -33.17
C GLY A 719 2.69 1.15 -31.87
N ASP A 720 3.34 -0.02 -31.90
CA ASP A 720 3.49 -0.92 -30.76
C ASP A 720 4.92 -0.93 -30.22
N ILE A 721 5.07 -1.44 -29.00
CA ILE A 721 6.34 -1.89 -28.44
C ILE A 721 6.25 -3.38 -28.12
N GLY A 722 7.37 -4.06 -27.97
CA GLY A 722 7.39 -5.44 -27.52
C GLY A 722 8.75 -5.85 -27.02
N TYR A 723 8.87 -7.08 -26.54
CA TYR A 723 10.16 -7.67 -26.26
C TYR A 723 10.24 -9.13 -26.67
N ILE A 724 11.48 -9.58 -26.88
CA ILE A 724 11.84 -10.96 -27.12
C ILE A 724 12.57 -11.46 -25.88
N GLN A 725 12.05 -12.54 -25.30
CA GLN A 725 12.74 -13.25 -24.23
C GLN A 725 13.98 -13.94 -24.80
N THR A 726 15.16 -13.60 -24.31
CA THR A 726 16.43 -14.10 -24.86
C THR A 726 16.62 -15.60 -24.63
N GLU A 727 16.08 -16.15 -23.53
CA GLU A 727 16.19 -17.59 -23.23
C GLU A 727 15.21 -18.46 -24.03
N SER A 728 13.95 -18.03 -24.16
CA SER A 728 12.87 -18.84 -24.75
C SER A 728 12.61 -18.51 -26.22
N GLY A 729 12.95 -17.29 -26.64
CA GLY A 729 12.59 -16.74 -27.95
C GLY A 729 11.12 -16.30 -28.07
N GLU A 730 10.36 -16.29 -26.96
CA GLU A 730 8.96 -15.83 -26.95
C GLU A 730 8.88 -14.32 -27.18
N ILE A 731 7.90 -13.90 -27.99
CA ILE A 731 7.67 -12.50 -28.35
C ILE A 731 6.38 -12.03 -27.66
N GLU A 732 6.48 -10.96 -26.89
CA GLU A 732 5.34 -10.28 -26.29
C GLU A 732 5.22 -8.85 -26.85
N VAL A 733 4.00 -8.43 -27.18
CA VAL A 733 3.71 -7.13 -27.82
C VAL A 733 2.68 -6.38 -26.98
N PHE A 734 2.93 -5.09 -26.77
CA PHE A 734 2.06 -4.17 -26.04
C PHE A 734 1.57 -3.06 -26.96
N THR A 735 0.26 -2.90 -27.01
CA THR A 735 -0.43 -1.91 -27.82
C THR A 735 -1.12 -0.90 -26.93
N ALA A 736 -0.80 0.39 -27.11
CA ALA A 736 -1.50 1.48 -26.45
C ALA A 736 -2.94 1.62 -26.98
N GLN A 737 -3.84 2.18 -26.17
CA GLN A 737 -5.23 2.43 -26.61
C GLN A 737 -5.29 3.32 -27.87
N GLU A 738 -4.41 4.31 -27.93
CA GLU A 738 -4.12 5.09 -29.12
C GLU A 738 -2.69 4.71 -29.57
N PRO A 739 -2.53 4.06 -30.75
CA PRO A 739 -1.23 3.61 -31.23
C PRO A 739 -0.17 4.70 -31.18
N LEU A 740 1.07 4.32 -30.87
CA LEU A 740 2.18 5.26 -30.84
C LEU A 740 2.49 5.77 -32.25
N ALA A 741 2.64 7.07 -32.41
CA ALA A 741 2.98 7.70 -33.67
C ALA A 741 4.49 7.64 -33.93
N ASN A 742 4.91 6.58 -34.64
CA ASN A 742 6.30 6.27 -34.99
C ASN A 742 7.24 6.27 -33.77
N PRO A 743 7.17 5.24 -32.90
CA PRO A 743 8.11 5.07 -31.80
C PRO A 743 9.53 4.73 -32.32
N GLU A 744 10.48 5.65 -32.11
CA GLU A 744 11.81 5.61 -32.76
C GLU A 744 12.99 5.32 -31.80
N TYR A 745 12.80 5.45 -30.48
CA TYR A 745 13.87 5.23 -29.51
C TYR A 745 13.34 4.68 -28.19
N LEU A 746 14.15 3.87 -27.51
CA LEU A 746 13.82 3.16 -26.27
C LEU A 746 14.92 3.39 -25.23
N LEU A 747 14.52 3.81 -24.03
CA LEU A 747 15.43 4.07 -22.92
C LEU A 747 14.80 3.59 -21.60
N PHE A 748 15.46 2.67 -20.90
CA PHE A 748 15.05 2.26 -19.56
C PHE A 748 15.61 3.18 -18.50
N ASP A 749 14.79 3.63 -17.56
CA ASP A 749 15.28 4.27 -16.34
C ASP A 749 15.67 3.24 -15.26
N GLN A 750 16.14 3.76 -14.12
CA GLN A 750 16.62 2.95 -12.99
C GLN A 750 15.50 2.16 -12.30
N ASP A 751 14.25 2.62 -12.43
CA ASP A 751 13.08 1.96 -11.85
C ASP A 751 12.48 0.92 -12.82
N GLY A 752 13.05 0.78 -14.02
CA GLY A 752 12.60 -0.17 -15.04
C GLY A 752 11.46 0.32 -15.91
N ILE A 753 11.08 1.60 -15.80
CA ILE A 753 10.10 2.23 -16.70
C ILE A 753 10.78 2.44 -18.06
N LEU A 754 10.05 2.08 -19.11
CA LEU A 754 10.50 2.25 -20.48
C LEU A 754 10.04 3.61 -21.03
N TRP A 755 10.99 4.46 -21.37
CA TRP A 755 10.77 5.74 -22.04
C TRP A 755 10.93 5.59 -23.54
N ILE A 756 9.94 6.11 -24.27
CA ILE A 756 9.80 5.95 -25.71
C ILE A 756 9.70 7.33 -26.35
N SER A 757 10.50 7.59 -27.38
CA SER A 757 10.36 8.80 -28.20
C SER A 757 9.31 8.58 -29.29
N GLU A 758 8.18 9.27 -29.18
CA GLU A 758 7.09 9.24 -30.15
C GLU A 758 7.32 10.32 -31.20
N HIS A 759 7.95 9.93 -32.30
CA HIS A 759 8.52 10.85 -33.28
C HIS A 759 7.47 11.77 -33.91
N GLU A 760 6.43 11.19 -34.51
CA GLU A 760 5.33 11.96 -35.11
C GLU A 760 4.31 12.42 -34.07
N GLY A 761 4.32 11.83 -32.87
CA GLY A 761 3.52 12.26 -31.72
C GLY A 761 4.09 13.47 -30.99
N THR A 762 5.32 13.90 -31.31
CA THR A 762 6.00 15.10 -30.79
C THR A 762 6.24 15.11 -29.26
N GLY A 763 6.35 13.94 -28.64
CA GLY A 763 6.54 13.81 -27.19
C GLY A 763 7.29 12.56 -26.76
N LEU A 764 7.41 12.39 -25.44
CA LEU A 764 7.82 11.13 -24.82
C LEU A 764 6.61 10.31 -24.39
N VAL A 765 6.78 9.01 -24.28
CA VAL A 765 5.80 8.11 -23.66
C VAL A 765 6.53 7.25 -22.64
N SER A 766 6.05 7.23 -21.40
CA SER A 766 6.48 6.23 -20.42
C SER A 766 5.56 5.01 -20.49
N PHE A 767 6.16 3.84 -20.37
CA PHE A 767 5.49 2.54 -20.28
C PHE A 767 5.92 1.84 -19.00
N ASP A 768 4.93 1.61 -18.13
CA ASP A 768 5.08 0.84 -16.90
C ASP A 768 4.64 -0.61 -17.16
N MET A 769 5.55 -1.54 -16.92
CA MET A 769 5.35 -2.97 -17.19
C MET A 769 4.37 -3.64 -16.23
N ASP A 770 4.36 -3.23 -14.97
CA ASP A 770 3.54 -3.85 -13.93
C ASP A 770 2.06 -3.52 -14.12
N THR A 771 1.78 -2.30 -14.57
CA THR A 771 0.41 -1.82 -14.83
C THR A 771 0.02 -1.91 -16.31
N SER A 772 0.98 -2.16 -17.21
CA SER A 772 0.84 -2.05 -18.66
C SER A 772 0.30 -0.68 -19.12
N ALA A 773 0.59 0.38 -18.36
CA ALA A 773 0.08 1.71 -18.60
C ALA A 773 1.02 2.53 -19.49
N PHE A 774 0.46 3.23 -20.47
CA PHE A 774 1.16 4.19 -21.31
C PHE A 774 0.79 5.62 -20.89
N THR A 775 1.79 6.46 -20.63
CA THR A 775 1.59 7.88 -20.27
C THR A 775 2.35 8.79 -21.21
N ARG A 776 1.63 9.64 -21.96
CA ARG A 776 2.23 10.61 -22.88
C ARG A 776 2.67 11.89 -22.17
N VAL A 777 3.86 12.35 -22.48
CA VAL A 777 4.50 13.55 -21.95
C VAL A 777 4.79 14.52 -23.09
N PRO A 778 4.08 15.66 -23.17
CA PRO A 778 4.34 16.67 -24.20
C PRO A 778 5.66 17.39 -23.89
N LEU A 779 6.49 17.60 -24.92
CA LEU A 779 7.76 18.33 -24.80
C LEU A 779 7.65 19.81 -25.20
N GLY A 780 6.51 20.24 -25.75
CA GLY A 780 6.23 21.64 -26.04
C GLY A 780 7.05 22.26 -27.18
N VAL A 781 7.63 21.46 -28.07
CA VAL A 781 8.38 21.94 -29.24
C VAL A 781 7.56 21.69 -30.50
N ASP A 782 7.07 22.77 -31.12
CA ASP A 782 6.27 22.69 -32.34
C ASP A 782 7.08 22.07 -33.48
N GLY A 783 6.68 20.88 -33.91
CA GLY A 783 7.29 20.17 -35.05
C GLY A 783 8.70 19.64 -34.79
N GLY A 784 9.15 19.52 -33.53
CA GLY A 784 10.52 19.15 -33.15
C GLY A 784 10.94 17.70 -33.42
N LEU A 785 9.98 16.78 -33.57
CA LEU A 785 10.15 15.35 -33.89
C LEU A 785 11.23 14.66 -33.00
N PRO A 786 10.89 14.24 -31.76
CA PRO A 786 11.84 13.66 -30.83
C PRO A 786 12.50 12.39 -31.37
N TYR A 787 13.76 12.17 -30.98
CA TYR A 787 14.54 11.01 -31.42
C TYR A 787 15.32 10.38 -30.25
N GLY A 788 16.64 10.26 -30.33
CA GLY A 788 17.47 9.67 -29.29
C GLY A 788 17.37 10.40 -27.94
N THR A 789 17.42 9.62 -26.86
CA THR A 789 17.38 10.09 -25.49
C THR A 789 18.56 9.59 -24.66
N SER A 790 18.90 10.31 -23.61
CA SER A 790 19.93 9.94 -22.63
C SER A 790 19.63 10.53 -21.26
N PHE A 791 20.15 9.93 -20.19
CA PHE A 791 20.09 10.52 -18.84
C PHE A 791 21.27 11.44 -18.55
N ASP A 792 21.05 12.43 -17.68
CA ASP A 792 22.12 13.11 -16.96
C ASP A 792 22.33 12.55 -15.55
N MET A 793 23.33 13.09 -14.84
CA MET A 793 23.69 12.69 -13.46
C MET A 793 22.58 12.84 -12.41
N TYR A 794 21.48 13.53 -12.74
CA TYR A 794 20.34 13.74 -11.85
C TYR A 794 19.12 12.90 -12.24
N GLY A 795 19.25 12.05 -13.26
CA GLY A 795 18.16 11.23 -13.78
C GLY A 795 17.21 11.99 -14.71
N ASN A 796 17.56 13.20 -15.17
CA ASN A 796 16.73 13.90 -16.15
C ASN A 796 16.93 13.31 -17.54
N ILE A 797 15.86 13.23 -18.32
CA ILE A 797 15.88 12.75 -19.70
C ILE A 797 16.20 13.91 -20.63
N TRP A 798 17.29 13.77 -21.38
CA TRP A 798 17.63 14.65 -22.49
C TRP A 798 17.06 14.06 -23.77
N VAL A 799 16.41 14.90 -24.59
CA VAL A 799 15.71 14.49 -25.81
C VAL A 799 16.09 15.39 -26.97
N ALA A 800 16.60 14.80 -28.05
CA ALA A 800 16.94 15.53 -29.26
C ALA A 800 15.67 15.88 -30.05
N GLN A 801 15.53 17.14 -30.49
CA GLN A 801 14.46 17.61 -31.37
C GLN A 801 15.05 17.96 -32.73
N HIS A 802 15.19 16.96 -33.59
CA HIS A 802 16.09 17.00 -34.73
C HIS A 802 15.71 18.01 -35.84
N THR A 803 14.51 18.59 -35.80
CA THR A 803 14.07 19.66 -36.73
C THR A 803 14.03 21.06 -36.11
N ALA A 804 14.29 21.19 -34.81
CA ALA A 804 14.08 22.43 -34.06
C ALA A 804 15.38 23.05 -33.50
N ASP A 805 16.55 22.49 -33.79
CA ASP A 805 17.85 22.92 -33.22
C ASP A 805 17.81 23.09 -31.69
N VAL A 806 17.06 22.21 -31.03
CA VAL A 806 16.79 22.25 -29.58
C VAL A 806 17.01 20.84 -29.00
N VAL A 807 17.55 20.81 -27.79
CA VAL A 807 17.50 19.62 -26.93
C VAL A 807 16.59 19.94 -25.74
N VAL A 808 15.70 19.02 -25.39
CA VAL A 808 14.79 19.17 -24.26
C VAL A 808 15.35 18.38 -23.08
N MET A 809 15.46 19.04 -21.92
CA MET A 809 15.70 18.37 -20.64
C MET A 809 14.37 18.18 -19.93
N TYR A 810 14.01 16.95 -19.60
CA TYR A 810 12.78 16.59 -18.89
C TYR A 810 13.11 15.97 -17.54
N ASP A 811 12.53 16.54 -16.50
CA ASP A 811 12.62 16.05 -15.13
C ASP A 811 11.43 15.09 -14.89
N THR A 812 11.75 13.82 -14.63
CA THR A 812 10.78 12.73 -14.45
C THR A 812 9.94 12.87 -13.17
N ASP A 813 10.53 13.43 -12.10
CA ASP A 813 9.88 13.56 -10.79
C ASP A 813 8.99 14.80 -10.76
N ALA A 814 9.54 15.94 -11.20
CA ALA A 814 8.84 17.22 -11.29
C ALA A 814 7.82 17.26 -12.44
N LYS A 815 7.91 16.31 -13.38
CA LYS A 815 7.13 16.28 -14.64
C LYS A 815 7.21 17.60 -15.42
N ALA A 816 8.37 18.25 -15.37
CA ALA A 816 8.64 19.54 -16.00
C ALA A 816 9.72 19.39 -17.08
N TYR A 817 9.71 20.27 -18.08
CA TYR A 817 10.73 20.30 -19.12
C TYR A 817 11.27 21.69 -19.36
N ARG A 818 12.49 21.75 -19.90
CA ARG A 818 13.16 22.97 -20.35
C ARG A 818 13.81 22.78 -21.71
N HIS A 819 13.67 23.77 -22.58
CA HIS A 819 14.30 23.80 -23.90
C HIS A 819 15.69 24.42 -23.82
N ILE A 820 16.68 23.73 -24.37
CA ILE A 820 18.07 24.18 -24.48
C ILE A 820 18.38 24.34 -25.96
N GLN A 821 18.65 25.58 -26.38
CA GLN A 821 18.98 25.90 -27.77
C GLN A 821 20.37 25.38 -28.13
N ILE A 822 20.48 24.66 -29.24
CA ILE A 822 21.77 24.27 -29.82
C ILE A 822 22.40 25.53 -30.44
N PRO A 823 23.69 25.84 -30.19
CA PRO A 823 24.31 27.08 -30.67
C PRO A 823 24.39 27.19 -32.19
N THR A 824 24.50 26.05 -32.89
CA THR A 824 24.59 25.99 -34.34
C THR A 824 23.22 25.73 -34.98
N ASP A 825 22.81 26.65 -35.85
CA ASP A 825 21.62 26.49 -36.68
C ASP A 825 21.78 25.34 -37.69
N GLY A 826 20.72 24.57 -37.89
CA GLY A 826 20.69 23.43 -38.80
C GLY A 826 21.53 22.24 -38.31
N SER A 827 21.60 22.02 -37.00
CA SER A 827 22.33 20.91 -36.36
C SER A 827 21.83 19.53 -36.81
N PHE A 828 20.50 19.40 -36.92
CA PHE A 828 19.79 18.14 -37.21
C PHE A 828 20.11 17.00 -36.23
N THR A 829 20.34 17.33 -34.95
CA THR A 829 20.72 16.38 -33.91
C THR A 829 19.67 15.30 -33.71
N GLN A 830 20.07 14.03 -33.86
CA GLN A 830 19.17 12.87 -33.73
C GLN A 830 19.49 11.99 -32.53
N PHE A 831 20.76 11.64 -32.31
CA PHE A 831 21.14 10.69 -31.27
C PHE A 831 22.10 11.31 -30.26
N MET A 832 22.06 10.74 -29.05
CA MET A 832 22.87 11.17 -27.92
C MET A 832 23.26 9.98 -27.05
N THR A 833 24.27 10.18 -26.23
CA THR A 833 24.79 9.21 -25.27
C THR A 833 25.30 9.95 -24.02
N ALA A 834 25.56 9.23 -22.94
CA ALA A 834 26.14 9.78 -21.72
C ALA A 834 27.53 9.18 -21.45
N ASP A 835 28.46 10.00 -20.97
CA ASP A 835 29.74 9.50 -20.45
C ASP A 835 29.64 8.95 -19.01
N ASN A 836 30.73 8.41 -18.47
CA ASN A 836 30.77 7.91 -17.08
C ASN A 836 30.46 8.96 -16.00
N ASN A 837 30.61 10.25 -16.31
CA ASN A 837 30.21 11.35 -15.43
C ASN A 837 28.78 11.83 -15.72
N GLN A 838 28.07 11.12 -16.60
CA GLN A 838 26.73 11.42 -17.11
C GLN A 838 26.63 12.83 -17.72
N ASN A 839 27.71 13.30 -18.36
CA ASN A 839 27.56 14.41 -19.31
C ASN A 839 26.94 13.86 -20.59
N VAL A 840 25.98 14.58 -21.15
CA VAL A 840 25.30 14.17 -22.38
C VAL A 840 26.10 14.65 -23.58
N TRP A 841 26.33 13.75 -24.53
CA TRP A 841 27.02 13.98 -25.79
C TRP A 841 26.07 13.71 -26.93
N PHE A 842 26.09 14.56 -27.96
CA PHE A 842 25.28 14.40 -29.15
C PHE A 842 26.07 14.82 -30.38
N VAL A 843 25.62 14.41 -31.56
CA VAL A 843 26.25 14.78 -32.83
C VAL A 843 25.33 15.66 -33.66
N GLU A 844 25.94 16.48 -34.50
CA GLU A 844 25.25 17.38 -35.41
C GLU A 844 25.55 16.96 -36.86
N PRO A 845 24.71 16.09 -37.46
CA PRO A 845 24.98 15.50 -38.77
C PRO A 845 25.21 16.54 -39.88
N GLN A 846 24.40 17.61 -39.89
CA GLN A 846 24.40 18.60 -40.95
C GLN A 846 25.49 19.68 -40.82
N THR A 847 26.09 19.82 -39.63
CA THR A 847 27.11 20.84 -39.34
C THR A 847 28.49 20.23 -39.11
N ASN A 848 28.61 18.89 -39.13
CA ASN A 848 29.85 18.12 -38.99
C ASN A 848 30.53 18.30 -37.61
N LYS A 849 29.75 18.20 -36.53
CA LYS A 849 30.23 18.42 -35.15
C LYS A 849 29.84 17.31 -34.19
N LEU A 850 30.65 17.18 -33.14
CA LEU A 850 30.30 16.52 -31.88
C LEU A 850 30.04 17.62 -30.85
N ALA A 851 29.02 17.48 -30.01
CA ALA A 851 28.70 18.43 -28.97
C ALA A 851 28.59 17.76 -27.61
N LYS A 852 29.02 18.48 -26.57
CA LYS A 852 28.92 18.09 -25.17
C LYS A 852 28.00 19.05 -24.42
N ILE A 853 27.02 18.51 -23.72
CA ILE A 853 26.22 19.23 -22.74
C ILE A 853 26.87 19.04 -21.37
N THR A 854 27.26 20.16 -20.75
CA THR A 854 27.72 20.18 -19.35
C THR A 854 26.68 20.88 -18.50
N THR A 855 26.16 20.18 -17.50
CA THR A 855 25.20 20.72 -16.53
C THR A 855 25.93 21.22 -15.29
N THR A 856 25.63 22.44 -14.88
CA THR A 856 26.01 23.00 -13.58
C THR A 856 24.75 23.38 -12.83
N THR A 857 24.81 23.37 -11.51
CA THR A 857 23.65 23.71 -10.68
C THR A 857 24.01 24.74 -9.63
N THR A 858 23.06 25.61 -9.32
CA THR A 858 23.18 26.56 -8.23
C THR A 858 22.27 26.10 -7.08
N PRO A 859 22.81 25.75 -5.90
CA PRO A 859 21.98 25.36 -4.76
C PRO A 859 21.00 26.47 -4.38
N SER A 860 19.85 26.08 -3.84
CA SER A 860 18.93 27.03 -3.21
C SER A 860 19.62 27.74 -2.04
N THR A 861 19.41 29.04 -1.93
CA THR A 861 19.95 29.90 -0.84
C THR A 861 18.85 30.62 -0.07
N GLU A 862 17.58 30.46 -0.48
CA GLU A 862 16.44 31.15 0.10
C GLU A 862 15.26 30.17 0.23
N ILE A 863 14.49 30.32 1.30
CA ILE A 863 13.25 29.57 1.53
C ILE A 863 12.09 30.47 1.05
N PRO A 864 11.35 30.10 0.00
CA PRO A 864 10.22 30.89 -0.49
C PRO A 864 9.06 30.88 0.51
N PRO A 865 8.14 31.86 0.43
CA PRO A 865 6.95 31.87 1.27
C PRO A 865 6.05 30.66 0.96
N ARG A 866 5.71 29.88 2.00
CA ARG A 866 4.98 28.61 1.93
C ARG A 866 3.67 28.71 1.13
N THR A 867 3.49 27.82 0.16
CA THR A 867 2.25 27.72 -0.63
C THR A 867 1.42 26.55 -0.10
N THR A 868 0.45 26.78 0.79
CA THR A 868 -0.39 25.70 1.31
C THR A 868 -1.38 25.18 0.26
N ALA A 869 -0.98 24.13 -0.46
CA ALA A 869 -1.90 23.36 -1.31
C ALA A 869 -2.93 22.66 -0.41
N THR A 870 -4.13 23.21 -0.33
CA THR A 870 -5.24 22.64 0.43
C THR A 870 -6.35 22.22 -0.54
N SER A 871 -6.36 20.93 -0.91
CA SER A 871 -7.59 20.33 -1.39
C SER A 871 -7.76 18.91 -0.86
N THR A 872 -8.10 18.80 0.42
CA THR A 872 -8.76 17.59 0.93
C THR A 872 -10.25 17.87 1.07
N VAL A 873 -11.08 17.02 0.44
CA VAL A 873 -12.52 17.04 0.69
C VAL A 873 -12.73 16.56 2.11
N LEU A 874 -13.29 17.40 2.98
CA LEU A 874 -13.53 17.04 4.37
C LEU A 874 -14.57 15.92 4.45
N TYR A 875 -14.28 14.83 5.17
CA TYR A 875 -15.21 13.72 5.38
C TYR A 875 -16.59 14.19 5.88
N THR A 876 -16.62 15.25 6.68
CA THR A 876 -17.86 15.85 7.20
C THR A 876 -18.77 16.41 6.11
N GLU A 877 -18.23 16.86 4.98
CA GLU A 877 -18.99 17.38 3.83
C GLU A 877 -19.78 16.25 3.14
N ILE A 878 -19.28 15.02 3.17
CA ILE A 878 -19.95 13.84 2.61
C ILE A 878 -20.87 13.19 3.64
N ALA A 879 -20.39 13.01 4.88
CA ALA A 879 -21.10 12.27 5.92
C ALA A 879 -22.35 13.02 6.42
N SER A 880 -22.27 14.34 6.61
CA SER A 880 -23.36 15.11 7.23
C SER A 880 -24.66 15.10 6.41
N PRO A 881 -24.64 15.32 5.08
CA PRO A 881 -25.84 15.22 4.25
C PRO A 881 -26.46 13.82 4.26
N LEU A 882 -25.63 12.76 4.22
CA LEU A 882 -26.09 11.37 4.24
C LEU A 882 -26.75 11.02 5.59
N MET A 883 -26.16 11.45 6.70
CA MET A 883 -26.75 11.31 8.03
C MET A 883 -28.12 12.00 8.11
N ALA A 884 -28.21 13.25 7.64
CA ALA A 884 -29.46 14.00 7.66
C ALA A 884 -30.57 13.32 6.83
N ALA A 885 -30.24 12.88 5.61
CA ALA A 885 -31.17 12.14 4.75
C ALA A 885 -31.63 10.82 5.41
N GLY A 886 -30.69 10.10 6.03
CA GLY A 886 -30.95 8.86 6.76
C GLY A 886 -31.89 9.01 7.95
N ILE A 887 -31.72 10.07 8.74
CA ILE A 887 -32.58 10.41 9.88
C ILE A 887 -34.00 10.73 9.40
N LEU A 888 -34.14 11.54 8.35
CA LEU A 888 -35.44 11.90 7.78
C LEU A 888 -36.19 10.66 7.24
N ALA A 889 -35.49 9.80 6.50
CA ALA A 889 -36.05 8.56 6.00
C ALA A 889 -36.52 7.65 7.15
N SER A 890 -35.68 7.46 8.16
CA SER A 890 -35.99 6.63 9.33
C SER A 890 -37.21 7.15 10.09
N ALA A 891 -37.34 8.46 10.27
CA ALA A 891 -38.51 9.09 10.90
C ALA A 891 -39.81 8.84 10.11
N LEU A 892 -39.78 8.99 8.78
CA LEU A 892 -40.94 8.74 7.91
C LEU A 892 -41.39 7.26 7.96
N PHE A 893 -40.43 6.33 7.87
CA PHE A 893 -40.73 4.90 7.97
C PHE A 893 -41.24 4.50 9.36
N PHE A 894 -40.74 5.15 10.42
CA PHE A 894 -41.20 4.90 11.78
C PHE A 894 -42.69 5.25 11.93
N VAL A 895 -43.11 6.43 11.46
CA VAL A 895 -44.53 6.85 11.48
C VAL A 895 -45.41 5.84 10.76
N LYS A 896 -44.99 5.39 9.58
CA LYS A 896 -45.70 4.37 8.80
C LYS A 896 -45.80 3.03 9.54
N SER A 897 -44.70 2.57 10.14
CA SER A 897 -44.65 1.34 10.91
C SER A 897 -45.62 1.37 12.11
N VAL A 898 -45.69 2.49 12.82
CA VAL A 898 -46.65 2.68 13.93
C VAL A 898 -48.09 2.66 13.43
N GLN A 899 -48.39 3.28 12.28
CA GLN A 899 -49.73 3.23 11.69
C GLN A 899 -50.13 1.80 11.28
N ASP A 900 -49.23 1.06 10.64
CA ASP A 900 -49.47 -0.31 10.22
C ASP A 900 -49.68 -1.24 11.43
N LYS A 901 -48.90 -1.07 12.49
CA LYS A 901 -49.10 -1.76 13.77
C LYS A 901 -50.50 -1.48 14.33
N ARG A 902 -50.92 -0.21 14.41
CA ARG A 902 -52.26 0.15 14.92
C ARG A 902 -53.38 -0.49 14.10
N ARG A 903 -53.24 -0.57 12.77
CA ARG A 903 -54.20 -1.26 11.89
C ARG A 903 -54.24 -2.77 12.14
N ALA A 904 -53.08 -3.40 12.34
CA ALA A 904 -52.99 -4.82 12.66
C ALA A 904 -53.64 -5.14 14.02
N ASP A 905 -53.41 -4.31 15.04
CA ASP A 905 -54.05 -4.46 16.35
C ASP A 905 -55.58 -4.28 16.29
N GLN A 906 -56.09 -3.38 15.45
CA GLN A 906 -57.54 -3.22 15.23
C GLN A 906 -58.20 -4.43 14.56
N LEU A 907 -57.50 -5.10 13.66
CA LEU A 907 -57.98 -6.35 13.04
C LEU A 907 -58.08 -7.50 14.05
N LEU A 908 -57.28 -7.48 15.12
CA LEU A 908 -57.37 -8.46 16.21
C LEU A 908 -58.53 -8.21 17.18
N LEU A 909 -59.05 -6.98 17.24
CA LEU A 909 -60.08 -6.56 18.21
C LEU A 909 -61.52 -6.60 17.65
N ASN A 910 -61.67 -6.62 16.32
CA ASN A 910 -62.96 -6.54 15.62
C ASN A 910 -63.49 -7.90 15.12
N ASP A 911 -62.74 -8.99 15.35
CA ASP A 911 -63.15 -10.39 15.22
C ASP A 911 -63.15 -11.04 16.62
#